data_AF-A0A5B7TXL5-F1
#
_entry.id   AF-A0A5B7TXL5-F1
#
_cell.length_a   1.000
_cell.length_b   1.000
_cell.length_c   1.000
_cell.angle_alpha   90.00
_cell.angle_beta   90.00
_cell.angle_gamma   90.00
#
_symmetry.space_group_name_H-M   'P 1'
#
loop_
_entity.id
_entity.type
_entity.pdbx_description
1 polymer ?
#
loop_
_entity_poly.entity_id
_entity_poly.type
_entity_poly.pdbx_seq_one_letter_code
_entity_poly.pdbx_strand_id
1 'polypeptide(L)'
;MKTIESYIPKNKIRIVTAASLFDGHDASINIMRRIIQATGVEVIHLGHDRSVEEVVNTAIQEDANAIAMTSYQGGHNEYFKYMYDLLQEKNAPQIKIFGGGGGVILPEEIKDLMDYGITRIYTPDDGRKMGLQGMINNMVELCDNAVLTLPDQNNVLKLLKSKDVNTIARLITLAENDYETYKKIYEDFSSNIPEQAKTPVLGITGTGGAGKSSLVDELVRRFLADFEDKTLAIISVDPSKRKTGGALLGDRIRMNSIKNDRVYMRSLATRQSNLSLSKNVVDAIDVLKAADFDLIILETSGIGQSGTEIIEHSDFSLYVMTPEYGAATQLEKIDMIDYADVIALNKFDKRGALDALRDVKKQYQRNHNLWEENPDDMPVFGTIASQFNDPGTNSLYRVIIDKLNNKTPIDFNSSFQITDEMSEKQFIIPPNRTRYLSEITDTNRNYNQTSIDQKGIAQKLYGVYMTICSVLNIDSANWVKNFFNESGANDEEILRFARNDNDNQLDSSSEFLKLLLKEFSRTKKELSPQNWETILAWEDKKQAYKNPIYSFKVRDREIKIETHSESLSHLQIPKISLPKYEAWGDVLLWSLQENVPGDFPYTSGIYPFKRTGEDPTRMFAGEGGPERTNRRFHYVSLDMDAKRLSTAFDSVTLYGNDPNLRPDIYGKIGNAGVSICCLDDAKKLYSGFELTNPMTSVSMTINGPAPMLLGFFMNAAIDQECEKYIKTEGLEEEIEKKIESIYNKKGVKRPKYQGDLPKGNNGLGLMLLGVSGDDVLPNAIYQKIKLETIAKVRGTVQADILKEDQAQNTCIFSTEFALRLMGDVQEYFIENKVRNFYSVSISGYHIAEAGANPISQLAFTLSNGFTYVEYYLSRGMDINKFGPNLSFFFSNGIDPEYAVIGRVARKIWAKAMKLKYGANPRAQMLKYHIQTSGRSLHAQEIDFNDIRTTLQALYAIYDNCNSLHTNAYDEAITTPTEESVRRAMAIQLIINKELGLTKNENPIQGAFIIEELTDLVEEAVYAEFDRITDRGGVLGAMETMYQRSKIQEESLYYETLKHNGDFPIIGVNTFLSSKGSPTILPQEVIRATEDEKKYQIEVVDNLIEGNSEKSSEQLKLLQEKAIKNGNVFEQLMEATKVCSLGQITHTLFEVGGEYRRNM
;
A
#
# COMPACT_ATOMS: atom_id res chain seq x y z
N MET A 1 -29.56 20.28 11.09
CA MET A 1 -30.33 19.72 9.94
C MET A 1 -31.28 18.64 10.44
N LYS A 2 -32.48 18.51 9.85
CA LYS A 2 -33.40 17.39 10.15
C LYS A 2 -32.73 16.07 9.70
N THR A 3 -32.72 15.05 10.54
CA THR A 3 -32.34 13.68 10.17
C THR A 3 -33.23 13.20 9.01
N ILE A 4 -32.62 12.83 7.89
CA ILE A 4 -33.33 12.26 6.74
C ILE A 4 -33.75 10.83 7.12
N GLU A 5 -35.05 10.55 7.10
CA GLU A 5 -35.55 9.20 7.39
C GLU A 5 -35.17 8.22 6.28
N SER A 6 -34.87 6.98 6.66
CA SER A 6 -34.48 5.92 5.72
C SER A 6 -35.70 5.36 4.99
N TYR A 7 -35.57 5.13 3.68
CA TYR A 7 -36.59 4.43 2.89
C TYR A 7 -36.76 2.99 3.37
N ILE A 8 -37.99 2.47 3.40
CA ILE A 8 -38.26 1.08 3.78
C ILE A 8 -38.62 0.30 2.50
N PRO A 9 -37.76 -0.63 2.03
CA PRO A 9 -38.04 -1.43 0.84
C PRO A 9 -39.30 -2.27 1.00
N LYS A 10 -40.10 -2.35 -0.06
CA LYS A 10 -41.28 -3.23 -0.15
C LYS A 10 -40.88 -4.66 -0.47
N ASN A 11 -39.86 -4.85 -1.30
CA ASN A 11 -39.33 -6.15 -1.69
C ASN A 11 -37.98 -6.44 -1.00
N LYS A 12 -37.50 -7.68 -1.11
CA LYS A 12 -36.16 -8.07 -0.66
C LYS A 12 -35.12 -7.67 -1.70
N ILE A 13 -34.53 -6.50 -1.51
CA ILE A 13 -33.60 -5.91 -2.46
C ILE A 13 -32.18 -6.43 -2.25
N ARG A 14 -31.56 -6.82 -3.36
CA ARG A 14 -30.16 -7.25 -3.45
C ARG A 14 -29.38 -6.28 -4.34
N ILE A 15 -28.24 -5.79 -3.85
CA ILE A 15 -27.38 -4.86 -4.60
C ILE A 15 -25.93 -5.38 -4.60
N VAL A 16 -25.35 -5.49 -5.79
CA VAL A 16 -23.91 -5.73 -5.96
C VAL A 16 -23.16 -4.41 -5.88
N THR A 17 -22.12 -4.34 -5.05
CA THR A 17 -21.30 -3.13 -4.87
C THR A 17 -19.83 -3.41 -5.15
N ALA A 18 -19.19 -2.58 -5.98
CA ALA A 18 -17.77 -2.68 -6.29
C ALA A 18 -17.13 -1.34 -6.72
N ALA A 19 -15.80 -1.24 -6.71
CA ALA A 19 -15.07 -0.25 -7.49
C ALA A 19 -14.66 -0.83 -8.86
N SER A 20 -14.48 0.04 -9.86
CA SER A 20 -14.19 -0.37 -11.24
C SER A 20 -12.83 -1.06 -11.40
N LEU A 21 -12.57 -1.61 -12.59
CA LEU A 21 -11.33 -2.32 -12.88
C LEU A 21 -10.13 -1.38 -12.68
N PHE A 22 -9.06 -1.89 -12.08
CA PHE A 22 -7.84 -1.14 -11.74
C PHE A 22 -8.09 0.09 -10.87
N ASP A 23 -9.19 0.12 -10.13
CA ASP A 23 -9.53 1.19 -9.20
C ASP A 23 -9.46 0.72 -7.76
N GLY A 24 -8.50 1.28 -7.01
CA GLY A 24 -8.30 1.00 -5.58
C GLY A 24 -9.13 1.91 -4.65
N HIS A 25 -9.85 2.90 -5.19
CA HIS A 25 -10.60 3.89 -4.41
C HIS A 25 -11.92 3.31 -3.88
N ASP A 26 -11.83 2.53 -2.80
CA ASP A 26 -12.97 1.85 -2.21
C ASP A 26 -13.62 2.59 -1.02
N ALA A 27 -13.02 3.70 -0.58
CA ALA A 27 -13.50 4.49 0.56
C ALA A 27 -14.97 4.93 0.36
N SER A 28 -15.28 5.48 -0.81
CA SER A 28 -16.63 5.94 -1.16
C SER A 28 -17.63 4.79 -1.17
N ILE A 29 -17.33 3.68 -1.87
CA ILE A 29 -18.26 2.54 -1.97
C ILE A 29 -18.45 1.84 -0.62
N ASN A 30 -17.43 1.82 0.24
CA ASN A 30 -17.53 1.31 1.61
C ASN A 30 -18.49 2.14 2.48
N ILE A 31 -18.47 3.47 2.36
CA ILE A 31 -19.43 4.34 3.05
C ILE A 31 -20.84 4.06 2.51
N MET A 32 -20.99 4.04 1.17
CA MET A 32 -22.29 3.81 0.55
C MET A 32 -22.89 2.45 0.93
N ARG A 33 -22.12 1.35 0.87
CA ARG A 33 -22.63 0.01 1.24
C ARG A 33 -23.11 -0.09 2.69
N ARG A 34 -22.46 0.62 3.62
CA ARG A 34 -22.88 0.63 5.03
C ARG A 34 -24.25 1.27 5.19
N ILE A 35 -24.51 2.35 4.44
CA ILE A 35 -25.81 3.03 4.42
C ILE A 35 -26.85 2.15 3.70
N ILE A 36 -26.50 1.54 2.56
CA ILE A 36 -27.37 0.59 1.84
C ILE A 36 -27.82 -0.56 2.74
N GLN A 37 -26.87 -1.19 3.45
CA GLN A 37 -27.18 -2.25 4.42
C GLN A 37 -28.08 -1.76 5.56
N ALA A 38 -27.86 -0.52 6.04
CA ALA A 38 -28.67 0.08 7.09
C ALA A 38 -30.12 0.38 6.64
N THR A 39 -30.34 0.58 5.34
CA THR A 39 -31.66 0.73 4.70
C THR A 39 -32.44 -0.59 4.59
N GLY A 40 -31.83 -1.73 4.93
CA GLY A 40 -32.51 -3.04 4.91
C GLY A 40 -32.26 -3.87 3.65
N VAL A 41 -31.24 -3.52 2.86
CA VAL A 41 -30.84 -4.20 1.63
C VAL A 41 -29.81 -5.29 1.92
N GLU A 42 -29.84 -6.38 1.16
CA GLU A 42 -28.80 -7.41 1.12
C GLU A 42 -27.69 -6.97 0.15
N VAL A 43 -26.49 -6.69 0.67
CA VAL A 43 -25.38 -6.17 -0.12
C VAL A 43 -24.36 -7.26 -0.42
N ILE A 44 -24.17 -7.58 -1.69
CA ILE A 44 -23.08 -8.43 -2.17
C ILE A 44 -21.91 -7.50 -2.48
N HIS A 45 -20.90 -7.51 -1.62
CA HIS A 45 -19.76 -6.60 -1.77
C HIS A 45 -18.57 -7.32 -2.42
N LEU A 46 -18.13 -6.82 -3.57
CA LEU A 46 -16.98 -7.37 -4.28
C LEU A 46 -15.69 -6.60 -3.97
N GLY A 47 -15.73 -5.48 -3.24
CA GLY A 47 -14.54 -4.69 -2.96
C GLY A 47 -14.12 -3.85 -4.16
N HIS A 48 -12.84 -3.89 -4.50
CA HIS A 48 -12.21 -3.01 -5.49
C HIS A 48 -11.55 -3.82 -6.62
N ASP A 49 -11.12 -3.13 -7.69
CA ASP A 49 -10.48 -3.72 -8.86
C ASP A 49 -11.29 -4.88 -9.46
N ARG A 50 -12.48 -4.58 -10.00
CA ARG A 50 -13.38 -5.60 -10.58
C ARG A 50 -13.65 -5.32 -12.05
N SER A 51 -13.43 -6.33 -12.89
CA SER A 51 -13.78 -6.26 -14.32
C SER A 51 -15.29 -6.18 -14.50
N VAL A 52 -15.73 -5.65 -15.65
CA VAL A 52 -17.17 -5.59 -15.96
C VAL A 52 -17.77 -6.99 -15.97
N GLU A 53 -17.07 -7.94 -16.59
CA GLU A 53 -17.49 -9.33 -16.68
C GLU A 53 -17.72 -9.96 -15.30
N GLU A 54 -16.81 -9.72 -14.35
CA GLU A 54 -16.93 -10.24 -13.00
C GLU A 54 -18.14 -9.68 -12.24
N VAL A 55 -18.38 -8.37 -12.36
CA VAL A 55 -19.51 -7.69 -11.71
C VAL A 55 -20.84 -8.14 -12.33
N VAL A 56 -20.92 -8.21 -13.66
CA VAL A 56 -22.14 -8.64 -14.39
C VAL A 56 -22.46 -10.10 -14.10
N ASN A 57 -21.47 -11.00 -14.21
CA ASN A 57 -21.67 -12.41 -13.89
C ASN A 57 -22.12 -12.58 -12.43
N THR A 58 -21.54 -11.83 -11.50
CA THR A 58 -21.99 -11.82 -10.11
C THR A 58 -23.44 -11.35 -9.98
N ALA A 59 -23.80 -10.22 -10.58
CA ALA A 59 -25.15 -9.67 -10.47
C ALA A 59 -26.22 -10.62 -11.02
N ILE A 60 -25.89 -11.36 -12.09
CA ILE A 60 -26.78 -12.37 -12.68
C ILE A 60 -26.88 -13.61 -11.77
N GLN A 61 -25.75 -14.15 -11.30
CA GLN A 61 -25.73 -15.32 -10.41
C GLN A 61 -26.50 -15.04 -9.09
N GLU A 62 -26.36 -13.83 -8.56
CA GLU A 62 -26.99 -13.37 -7.32
C GLU A 62 -28.43 -12.85 -7.52
N ASP A 63 -28.92 -12.81 -8.77
CA ASP A 63 -30.21 -12.24 -9.19
C ASP A 63 -30.46 -10.86 -8.55
N ALA A 64 -29.47 -9.98 -8.65
CA ALA A 64 -29.49 -8.69 -8.00
C ALA A 64 -30.44 -7.71 -8.70
N ASN A 65 -31.09 -6.84 -7.92
CA ASN A 65 -31.93 -5.77 -8.47
C ASN A 65 -31.09 -4.65 -9.11
N ALA A 66 -29.88 -4.44 -8.58
CA ALA A 66 -29.01 -3.37 -9.04
C ALA A 66 -27.52 -3.66 -8.82
N ILE A 67 -26.71 -2.94 -9.58
CA ILE A 67 -25.27 -2.81 -9.42
C ILE A 67 -24.98 -1.35 -9.04
N ALA A 68 -24.16 -1.13 -8.01
CA ALA A 68 -23.68 0.18 -7.61
C ALA A 68 -22.15 0.22 -7.67
N MET A 69 -21.62 1.07 -8.55
CA MET A 69 -20.19 1.16 -8.83
C MET A 69 -19.58 2.50 -8.43
N THR A 70 -18.31 2.48 -8.05
CA THR A 70 -17.46 3.70 -8.04
C THR A 70 -16.37 3.63 -9.10
N SER A 71 -16.08 4.75 -9.75
CA SER A 71 -15.00 4.85 -10.75
C SER A 71 -14.28 6.19 -10.67
N TYR A 72 -13.05 6.18 -10.16
CA TYR A 72 -12.19 7.35 -9.95
C TYR A 72 -10.96 7.41 -10.89
N GLN A 73 -10.64 6.31 -11.57
CA GLN A 73 -9.45 6.20 -12.45
C GLN A 73 -9.69 6.62 -13.91
N GLY A 74 -10.88 7.16 -14.23
CA GLY A 74 -11.31 7.36 -15.62
C GLY A 74 -11.65 6.04 -16.35
N GLY A 75 -11.91 6.14 -17.66
CA GLY A 75 -12.43 5.03 -18.48
C GLY A 75 -13.85 4.60 -18.12
N HIS A 76 -14.58 5.44 -17.37
CA HIS A 76 -15.92 5.16 -16.87
C HIS A 76 -16.94 5.04 -18.00
N ASN A 77 -16.78 5.79 -19.10
CA ASN A 77 -17.72 5.73 -20.22
C ASN A 77 -17.73 4.33 -20.84
N GLU A 78 -16.54 3.82 -21.19
CA GLU A 78 -16.36 2.49 -21.76
C GLU A 78 -16.76 1.41 -20.75
N TYR A 79 -16.40 1.57 -19.48
CA TYR A 79 -16.74 0.62 -18.42
C TYR A 79 -18.25 0.47 -18.21
N PHE A 80 -18.98 1.56 -18.06
CA PHE A 80 -20.44 1.52 -17.84
C PHE A 80 -21.21 1.09 -19.09
N LYS A 81 -20.81 1.55 -20.29
CA LYS A 81 -21.43 1.11 -21.55
C LYS A 81 -21.24 -0.39 -21.77
N TYR A 82 -20.02 -0.89 -21.54
CA TYR A 82 -19.75 -2.33 -21.62
C TYR A 82 -20.56 -3.12 -20.60
N MET A 83 -20.74 -2.61 -19.38
CA MET A 83 -21.60 -3.25 -18.37
C MET A 83 -23.06 -3.33 -18.82
N TYR A 84 -23.58 -2.25 -19.40
CA TYR A 84 -24.92 -2.23 -19.94
C TYR A 84 -25.08 -3.24 -21.09
N ASP A 85 -24.17 -3.21 -22.06
CA ASP A 85 -24.19 -4.09 -23.23
C ASP A 85 -24.11 -5.57 -22.82
N LEU A 86 -23.21 -5.91 -21.88
CA LEU A 86 -23.04 -7.28 -21.42
C LEU A 86 -24.27 -7.79 -20.65
N LEU A 87 -24.99 -6.93 -19.92
CA LEU A 87 -26.27 -7.29 -19.31
C LEU A 87 -27.36 -7.54 -20.36
N GLN A 88 -27.39 -6.78 -21.45
CA GLN A 88 -28.31 -7.04 -22.57
C GLN A 88 -27.97 -8.37 -23.24
N GLU A 89 -26.68 -8.60 -23.55
CA GLU A 89 -26.18 -9.82 -24.18
C GLU A 89 -26.51 -11.08 -23.35
N LYS A 90 -26.35 -11.00 -22.02
CA LYS A 90 -26.63 -12.09 -21.09
C LYS A 90 -28.10 -12.17 -20.64
N ASN A 91 -29.02 -11.51 -21.35
CA ASN A 91 -30.47 -11.52 -21.10
C ASN A 91 -30.89 -11.10 -19.68
N ALA A 92 -30.18 -10.12 -19.10
CA ALA A 92 -30.45 -9.57 -17.78
C ALA A 92 -30.71 -8.04 -17.78
N PRO A 93 -31.53 -7.48 -18.71
CA PRO A 93 -31.74 -6.03 -18.84
C PRO A 93 -32.45 -5.39 -17.63
N GLN A 94 -33.03 -6.20 -16.75
CA GLN A 94 -33.71 -5.73 -15.55
C GLN A 94 -32.77 -5.11 -14.49
N ILE A 95 -31.49 -5.47 -14.51
CA ILE A 95 -30.56 -5.12 -13.45
C ILE A 95 -30.16 -3.66 -13.64
N LYS A 96 -30.51 -2.82 -12.67
CA LYS A 96 -30.28 -1.37 -12.76
C LYS A 96 -28.84 -1.03 -12.43
N ILE A 97 -28.25 -0.09 -13.17
CA ILE A 97 -26.85 0.33 -12.96
C ILE A 97 -26.81 1.72 -12.34
N PHE A 98 -26.11 1.83 -11.22
CA PHE A 98 -25.85 3.08 -10.51
C PHE A 98 -24.34 3.32 -10.40
N GLY A 99 -23.94 4.60 -10.41
CA GLY A 99 -22.53 4.95 -10.37
C GLY A 99 -22.21 6.27 -9.67
N GLY A 100 -20.93 6.45 -9.32
CA GLY A 100 -20.37 7.71 -8.85
C GLY A 100 -18.84 7.75 -9.01
N GLY A 101 -18.29 8.93 -9.26
CA GLY A 101 -16.83 9.12 -9.45
C GLY A 101 -16.33 10.47 -8.96
N GLY A 102 -17.06 11.13 -8.06
CA GLY A 102 -16.74 12.49 -7.63
C GLY A 102 -16.75 13.48 -8.79
N GLY A 103 -15.65 14.22 -8.95
CA GLY A 103 -15.47 15.19 -10.05
C GLY A 103 -14.96 14.57 -11.36
N VAL A 104 -14.65 13.27 -11.39
CA VAL A 104 -14.02 12.60 -12.54
C VAL A 104 -15.00 12.39 -13.71
N ILE A 105 -16.29 12.21 -13.40
CA ILE A 105 -17.35 12.01 -14.40
C ILE A 105 -18.03 13.35 -14.67
N LEU A 106 -17.85 13.88 -15.87
CA LEU A 106 -18.35 15.21 -16.23
C LEU A 106 -19.88 15.20 -16.43
N PRO A 107 -20.58 16.34 -16.27
CA PRO A 107 -22.04 16.40 -16.47
C PRO A 107 -22.52 15.94 -17.86
N GLU A 108 -21.76 16.19 -18.91
CA GLU A 108 -22.08 15.72 -20.27
C GLU A 108 -21.94 14.21 -20.40
N GLU A 109 -20.92 13.62 -19.76
CA GLU A 109 -20.70 12.17 -19.71
C GLU A 109 -21.76 11.46 -18.87
N ILE A 110 -22.18 12.08 -17.76
CA ILE A 110 -23.30 11.59 -16.94
C ILE A 110 -24.57 11.53 -17.80
N LYS A 111 -24.84 12.59 -18.57
CA LYS A 111 -25.99 12.62 -19.46
C LYS A 111 -25.88 11.54 -20.53
N ASP A 112 -24.73 11.42 -21.20
CA ASP A 112 -24.50 10.39 -22.22
C ASP A 112 -24.68 8.97 -21.67
N LEU A 113 -24.14 8.68 -20.49
CA LEU A 113 -24.32 7.39 -19.82
C LEU A 113 -25.79 7.12 -19.46
N MET A 114 -26.49 8.12 -18.94
CA MET A 114 -27.91 7.98 -18.60
C MET A 114 -28.79 7.82 -19.85
N ASP A 115 -28.50 8.55 -20.92
CA ASP A 115 -29.17 8.44 -22.21
C ASP A 115 -28.90 7.06 -22.87
N TYR A 116 -27.73 6.46 -22.60
CA TYR A 116 -27.36 5.11 -23.07
C TYR A 116 -28.15 3.99 -22.38
N GLY A 117 -28.49 4.15 -21.11
CA GLY A 117 -29.26 3.16 -20.34
C GLY A 117 -28.86 3.01 -18.87
N ILE A 118 -27.84 3.72 -18.40
CA ILE A 118 -27.45 3.73 -16.98
C ILE A 118 -28.54 4.43 -16.16
N THR A 119 -28.97 3.81 -15.05
CA THR A 119 -30.13 4.31 -14.29
C THR A 119 -29.86 5.66 -13.64
N ARG A 120 -28.71 5.81 -12.96
CA ARG A 120 -28.33 7.07 -12.34
C ARG A 120 -26.83 7.12 -12.04
N ILE A 121 -26.18 8.22 -12.40
CA ILE A 121 -24.85 8.59 -11.88
C ILE A 121 -25.02 9.77 -10.91
N TYR A 122 -24.51 9.63 -9.69
CA TYR A 122 -24.62 10.66 -8.65
C TYR A 122 -23.42 11.62 -8.68
N THR A 123 -23.71 12.93 -8.65
CA THR A 123 -22.71 14.00 -8.61
C THR A 123 -22.36 14.43 -7.18
N PRO A 124 -21.22 15.12 -6.96
CA PRO A 124 -20.95 15.80 -5.69
C PRO A 124 -22.07 16.76 -5.25
N ASP A 125 -22.75 17.38 -6.23
CA ASP A 125 -23.87 18.30 -5.98
C ASP A 125 -25.13 17.57 -5.50
N ASP A 126 -25.39 16.36 -6.01
CA ASP A 126 -26.45 15.48 -5.49
C ASP A 126 -26.17 15.12 -4.04
N GLY A 127 -24.91 14.80 -3.69
CA GLY A 127 -24.50 14.50 -2.31
C GLY A 127 -24.76 15.66 -1.35
N ARG A 128 -24.53 16.91 -1.77
CA ARG A 128 -24.85 18.10 -0.97
C ARG A 128 -26.36 18.36 -0.84
N LYS A 129 -27.11 18.21 -1.93
CA LYS A 129 -28.55 18.51 -1.96
C LYS A 129 -29.40 17.46 -1.25
N MET A 130 -29.08 16.18 -1.48
CA MET A 130 -29.84 15.03 -0.99
C MET A 130 -29.29 14.50 0.33
N GLY A 131 -28.02 14.76 0.65
CA GLY A 131 -27.29 14.05 1.70
C GLY A 131 -27.01 12.59 1.32
N LEU A 132 -26.09 11.95 2.04
CA LEU A 132 -25.71 10.55 1.77
C LEU A 132 -26.92 9.60 1.88
N GLN A 133 -27.73 9.73 2.94
CA GLN A 133 -28.94 8.91 3.10
C GLN A 133 -29.97 9.17 1.99
N GLY A 134 -30.13 10.42 1.53
CA GLY A 134 -31.09 10.75 0.48
C GLY A 134 -30.72 10.13 -0.87
N MET A 135 -29.42 10.08 -1.21
CA MET A 135 -28.95 9.37 -2.42
C MET A 135 -29.28 7.88 -2.35
N ILE A 136 -29.04 7.23 -1.20
CA ILE A 136 -29.36 5.81 -1.02
C ILE A 136 -30.87 5.56 -1.06
N ASN A 137 -31.68 6.42 -0.45
CA ASN A 137 -33.14 6.31 -0.52
C ASN A 137 -33.62 6.34 -1.98
N ASN A 138 -33.11 7.27 -2.78
CA ASN A 138 -33.46 7.38 -4.20
C ASN A 138 -33.01 6.13 -4.99
N MET A 139 -31.80 5.63 -4.76
CA MET A 139 -31.30 4.43 -5.42
C MET A 139 -32.17 3.21 -5.11
N VAL A 140 -32.48 2.99 -3.82
CA VAL A 140 -33.26 1.84 -3.38
C VAL A 140 -34.70 1.94 -3.89
N GLU A 141 -35.32 3.12 -3.84
CA GLU A 141 -36.65 3.35 -4.40
C GLU A 141 -36.69 3.07 -5.91
N LEU A 142 -35.66 3.46 -6.66
CA LEU A 142 -35.57 3.20 -8.08
C LEU A 142 -35.40 1.72 -8.41
N CYS A 143 -34.82 0.89 -7.54
CA CYS A 143 -34.63 -0.55 -7.80
C CYS A 143 -35.58 -1.46 -7.01
N ASP A 144 -36.55 -0.90 -6.27
CA ASP A 144 -37.52 -1.66 -5.46
C ASP A 144 -38.60 -2.36 -6.29
N ASN A 145 -38.18 -3.39 -7.03
CA ASN A 145 -39.03 -4.21 -7.89
C ASN A 145 -39.18 -5.62 -7.30
N ALA A 146 -40.32 -6.26 -7.58
CA ALA A 146 -40.57 -7.65 -7.21
C ALA A 146 -39.72 -8.62 -8.05
N VAL A 147 -39.65 -9.88 -7.59
CA VAL A 147 -38.94 -10.98 -8.29
C VAL A 147 -39.53 -11.18 -9.68
N LEU A 148 -38.66 -11.33 -10.67
CA LEU A 148 -39.09 -11.53 -12.06
C LEU A 148 -39.54 -12.96 -12.32
N THR A 149 -40.46 -13.10 -13.26
CA THR A 149 -40.87 -14.40 -13.79
C THR A 149 -39.72 -15.07 -14.56
N LEU A 150 -39.73 -16.41 -14.59
CA LEU A 150 -38.75 -17.18 -15.35
C LEU A 150 -38.75 -16.80 -16.84
N PRO A 151 -37.58 -16.83 -17.53
CA PRO A 151 -37.47 -16.49 -18.94
C PRO A 151 -38.36 -17.36 -19.86
N ASP A 152 -38.41 -18.67 -19.61
CA ASP A 152 -39.27 -19.63 -20.30
C ASP A 152 -39.78 -20.71 -19.33
N GLN A 153 -41.00 -20.53 -18.84
CA GLN A 153 -41.62 -21.45 -17.88
C GLN A 153 -41.89 -22.85 -18.47
N ASN A 154 -41.89 -23.02 -19.79
CA ASN A 154 -42.22 -24.30 -20.42
C ASN A 154 -40.99 -25.21 -20.63
N ASN A 155 -39.77 -24.70 -20.44
CA ASN A 155 -38.51 -25.43 -20.71
C ASN A 155 -37.51 -25.41 -19.53
N VAL A 156 -37.98 -25.20 -18.30
CA VAL A 156 -37.15 -25.03 -17.09
C VAL A 156 -36.13 -26.17 -16.91
N LEU A 157 -36.54 -27.43 -17.05
CA LEU A 157 -35.63 -28.57 -16.89
C LEU A 157 -34.50 -28.58 -17.94
N LYS A 158 -34.80 -28.20 -19.18
CA LYS A 158 -33.80 -28.13 -20.25
C LYS A 158 -32.77 -27.04 -19.95
N LEU A 159 -33.24 -25.88 -19.47
CA LEU A 159 -32.41 -24.74 -19.09
C LEU A 159 -31.53 -25.05 -17.87
N LEU A 160 -32.06 -25.77 -16.88
CA LEU A 160 -31.29 -26.28 -15.74
C LEU A 160 -30.18 -27.23 -16.19
N LYS A 161 -30.48 -28.20 -17.06
CA LYS A 161 -29.48 -29.14 -17.59
C LYS A 161 -28.39 -28.46 -18.44
N SER A 162 -28.72 -27.38 -19.12
CA SER A 162 -27.73 -26.53 -19.81
C SER A 162 -27.03 -25.54 -18.89
N LYS A 163 -27.27 -25.61 -17.57
CA LYS A 163 -26.73 -24.72 -16.54
C LYS A 163 -26.98 -23.23 -16.83
N ASP A 164 -28.17 -22.91 -17.35
CA ASP A 164 -28.56 -21.53 -17.63
C ASP A 164 -28.60 -20.72 -16.32
N VAL A 165 -27.65 -19.79 -16.20
CA VAL A 165 -27.40 -19.04 -14.96
C VAL A 165 -28.60 -18.21 -14.54
N ASN A 166 -29.30 -17.58 -15.50
CA ASN A 166 -30.49 -16.78 -15.22
C ASN A 166 -31.63 -17.63 -14.63
N THR A 167 -31.85 -18.83 -15.18
CA THR A 167 -32.88 -19.76 -14.71
C THR A 167 -32.56 -20.25 -13.30
N ILE A 168 -31.32 -20.70 -13.05
CA ILE A 168 -30.87 -21.15 -11.72
C ILE A 168 -31.05 -20.03 -10.70
N ALA A 169 -30.52 -18.83 -10.98
CA ALA A 169 -30.53 -17.72 -10.05
C ALA A 169 -31.97 -17.27 -9.70
N ARG A 170 -32.86 -17.18 -10.69
CA ARG A 170 -34.26 -16.79 -10.47
C ARG A 170 -35.07 -17.86 -9.73
N LEU A 171 -34.82 -19.15 -9.98
CA LEU A 171 -35.48 -20.23 -9.22
C LEU A 171 -35.13 -20.15 -7.74
N ILE A 172 -33.86 -19.90 -7.41
CA ILE A 172 -33.44 -19.71 -6.02
C ILE A 172 -34.11 -18.46 -5.43
N THR A 173 -34.18 -17.34 -6.16
CA THR A 173 -34.86 -16.13 -5.70
C THR A 173 -36.36 -16.34 -5.49
N LEU A 174 -37.02 -17.14 -6.33
CA LEU A 174 -38.42 -17.52 -6.16
C LEU A 174 -38.60 -18.38 -4.90
N ALA A 175 -37.72 -19.35 -4.65
CA ALA A 175 -37.75 -20.14 -3.42
C ALA A 175 -37.66 -19.25 -2.17
N GLU A 176 -36.82 -18.21 -2.20
CA GLU A 176 -36.61 -17.30 -1.07
C GLU A 176 -37.76 -16.29 -0.83
N ASN A 177 -38.54 -15.94 -1.86
CA ASN A 177 -39.46 -14.80 -1.82
C ASN A 177 -40.91 -15.10 -2.23
N ASP A 178 -41.16 -16.09 -3.09
CA ASP A 178 -42.49 -16.54 -3.56
C ASP A 178 -42.53 -18.07 -3.67
N TYR A 179 -42.54 -18.71 -2.51
CA TYR A 179 -42.46 -20.16 -2.37
C TYR A 179 -43.61 -20.90 -3.07
N GLU A 180 -44.82 -20.32 -3.13
CA GLU A 180 -45.97 -20.94 -3.79
C GLU A 180 -45.77 -21.05 -5.30
N THR A 181 -45.21 -20.01 -5.93
CA THR A 181 -44.84 -20.04 -7.34
C THR A 181 -43.67 -21.00 -7.59
N TYR A 182 -42.64 -20.96 -6.74
CA TYR A 182 -41.51 -21.90 -6.82
C TYR A 182 -41.99 -23.35 -6.74
N LYS A 183 -42.85 -23.69 -5.77
CA LYS A 183 -43.33 -25.04 -5.54
C LYS A 183 -44.06 -25.63 -6.75
N LYS A 184 -44.88 -24.84 -7.44
CA LYS A 184 -45.56 -25.29 -8.67
C LYS A 184 -44.55 -25.67 -9.76
N ILE A 185 -43.50 -24.87 -9.91
CA ILE A 185 -42.45 -25.12 -10.91
C ILE A 185 -41.55 -26.29 -10.48
N TYR A 186 -41.29 -26.40 -9.18
CA TYR A 186 -40.52 -27.50 -8.59
C TYR A 186 -41.20 -28.84 -8.83
N GLU A 187 -42.53 -28.93 -8.69
CA GLU A 187 -43.29 -30.15 -8.99
C GLU A 187 -43.06 -30.65 -10.44
N ASP A 188 -42.81 -29.74 -11.40
CA ASP A 188 -42.58 -30.10 -12.81
C ASP A 188 -41.19 -30.72 -13.08
N PHE A 189 -40.16 -30.38 -12.30
CA PHE A 189 -38.80 -30.90 -12.49
C PHE A 189 -38.31 -31.84 -11.38
N SER A 190 -38.92 -31.81 -10.20
CA SER A 190 -38.55 -32.63 -9.04
C SER A 190 -38.66 -34.13 -9.31
N SER A 191 -39.62 -34.57 -10.12
CA SER A 191 -39.75 -35.98 -10.53
C SER A 191 -38.60 -36.47 -11.41
N ASN A 192 -37.77 -35.57 -11.93
CA ASN A 192 -36.57 -35.86 -12.73
C ASN A 192 -35.27 -35.71 -11.93
N ILE A 193 -35.34 -35.29 -10.66
CA ILE A 193 -34.22 -35.37 -9.73
C ILE A 193 -34.10 -36.85 -9.34
N PRO A 194 -32.99 -37.55 -9.64
CA PRO A 194 -32.84 -38.96 -9.27
C PRO A 194 -33.00 -39.16 -7.76
N GLU A 195 -33.75 -40.19 -7.32
CA GLU A 195 -33.95 -40.53 -5.89
C GLU A 195 -32.63 -40.73 -5.12
N GLN A 196 -31.56 -41.10 -5.82
CA GLN A 196 -30.18 -41.05 -5.33
C GLN A 196 -29.46 -39.94 -6.09
N ALA A 197 -29.35 -38.76 -5.47
CA ALA A 197 -28.65 -37.62 -6.08
C ALA A 197 -27.22 -38.03 -6.47
N LYS A 198 -26.89 -37.92 -7.77
CA LYS A 198 -25.51 -38.15 -8.25
C LYS A 198 -24.54 -37.07 -7.80
N THR A 199 -25.05 -35.89 -7.47
CA THR A 199 -24.25 -34.73 -7.07
C THR A 199 -24.07 -34.68 -5.55
N PRO A 200 -22.84 -34.90 -5.04
CA PRO A 200 -22.52 -34.78 -3.63
C PRO A 200 -22.55 -33.33 -3.14
N VAL A 201 -22.94 -33.14 -1.88
CA VAL A 201 -22.92 -31.86 -1.16
C VAL A 201 -21.86 -31.88 -0.07
N LEU A 202 -20.81 -31.07 -0.24
CA LEU A 202 -19.77 -30.81 0.76
C LEU A 202 -20.19 -29.64 1.66
N GLY A 203 -20.56 -29.94 2.90
CA GLY A 203 -20.87 -28.96 3.93
C GLY A 203 -19.62 -28.45 4.63
N ILE A 204 -19.37 -27.14 4.60
CA ILE A 204 -18.25 -26.50 5.27
C ILE A 204 -18.78 -25.57 6.35
N THR A 205 -18.50 -25.88 7.60
CA THR A 205 -18.90 -25.07 8.76
C THR A 205 -17.71 -24.77 9.66
N GLY A 206 -17.89 -23.91 10.66
CA GLY A 206 -16.78 -23.45 11.48
C GLY A 206 -17.04 -22.15 12.22
N THR A 207 -16.15 -21.83 13.15
CA THR A 207 -16.25 -20.59 13.93
C THR A 207 -16.11 -19.34 13.04
N GLY A 208 -16.73 -18.24 13.46
CA GLY A 208 -16.61 -16.95 12.77
C GLY A 208 -15.15 -16.52 12.65
N GLY A 209 -14.72 -16.15 11.44
CA GLY A 209 -13.35 -15.70 11.19
C GLY A 209 -12.29 -16.80 11.12
N ALA A 210 -12.66 -18.09 11.16
CA ALA A 210 -11.72 -19.20 11.00
C ALA A 210 -11.08 -19.29 9.60
N GLY A 211 -11.63 -18.58 8.61
CA GLY A 211 -11.16 -18.57 7.23
C GLY A 211 -11.84 -19.61 6.34
N LYS A 212 -13.14 -19.86 6.56
CA LYS A 212 -13.96 -20.79 5.77
C LYS A 212 -13.99 -20.43 4.29
N SER A 213 -14.43 -19.23 3.94
CA SER A 213 -14.52 -18.79 2.55
C SER A 213 -13.15 -18.73 1.85
N SER A 214 -12.07 -18.38 2.57
CA SER A 214 -10.70 -18.50 2.04
C SER A 214 -10.29 -19.95 1.77
N LEU A 215 -10.66 -20.89 2.64
CA LEU A 215 -10.38 -22.31 2.44
C LEU A 215 -11.23 -22.89 1.31
N VAL A 216 -12.50 -22.50 1.20
CA VAL A 216 -13.39 -22.85 0.08
C VAL A 216 -12.76 -22.42 -1.24
N ASP A 217 -12.30 -21.17 -1.35
CA ASP A 217 -11.60 -20.67 -2.54
C ASP A 217 -10.37 -21.52 -2.91
N GLU A 218 -9.54 -21.86 -1.92
CA GLU A 218 -8.37 -22.73 -2.17
C GLU A 218 -8.79 -24.13 -2.62
N LEU A 219 -9.87 -24.70 -2.07
CA LEU A 219 -10.40 -26.01 -2.49
C LEU A 219 -10.97 -25.96 -3.91
N VAL A 220 -11.73 -24.92 -4.26
CA VAL A 220 -12.24 -24.68 -5.63
C VAL A 220 -11.09 -24.60 -6.60
N ARG A 221 -10.01 -23.91 -6.23
CA ARG A 221 -8.81 -23.81 -7.05
C ARG A 221 -8.17 -25.17 -7.33
N ARG A 222 -7.97 -26.01 -6.31
CA ARG A 222 -7.43 -27.37 -6.51
C ARG A 222 -8.38 -28.18 -7.38
N PHE A 223 -9.69 -28.07 -7.15
CA PHE A 223 -10.70 -28.76 -7.95
C PHE A 223 -10.63 -28.40 -9.44
N LEU A 224 -10.53 -27.11 -9.76
CA LEU A 224 -10.41 -26.64 -11.15
C LEU A 224 -9.10 -27.05 -11.82
N ALA A 225 -8.02 -27.22 -11.03
CA ALA A 225 -6.71 -27.65 -11.51
C ALA A 225 -6.61 -29.17 -11.69
N ASP A 226 -7.29 -29.95 -10.84
CA ASP A 226 -7.29 -31.41 -10.86
C ASP A 226 -8.26 -31.99 -11.90
N PHE A 227 -9.35 -31.28 -12.17
CA PHE A 227 -10.36 -31.68 -13.15
C PHE A 227 -10.57 -30.59 -14.20
N GLU A 228 -10.38 -30.93 -15.48
CA GLU A 228 -10.52 -29.97 -16.59
C GLU A 228 -11.99 -29.76 -17.03
N ASP A 229 -12.84 -30.77 -16.90
CA ASP A 229 -14.21 -30.81 -17.44
C ASP A 229 -15.33 -30.71 -16.39
N LYS A 230 -14.99 -30.84 -15.10
CA LYS A 230 -15.97 -30.86 -14.00
C LYS A 230 -16.46 -29.47 -13.59
N THR A 231 -17.70 -29.43 -13.12
CA THR A 231 -18.45 -28.23 -12.72
C THR A 231 -18.77 -28.22 -11.23
N LEU A 232 -18.76 -27.04 -10.62
CA LEU A 232 -18.94 -26.87 -9.18
C LEU A 232 -19.92 -25.74 -8.88
N ALA A 233 -20.78 -25.92 -7.88
CA ALA A 233 -21.64 -24.86 -7.37
C ALA A 233 -21.38 -24.57 -5.88
N ILE A 234 -21.51 -23.30 -5.48
CA ILE A 234 -21.25 -22.83 -4.11
C ILE A 234 -22.47 -22.10 -3.60
N ILE A 235 -22.94 -22.48 -2.41
CA ILE A 235 -23.91 -21.71 -1.63
C ILE A 235 -23.20 -21.24 -0.37
N SER A 236 -23.02 -19.93 -0.20
CA SER A 236 -22.48 -19.35 1.04
C SER A 236 -23.58 -18.63 1.80
N VAL A 237 -23.61 -18.77 3.12
CA VAL A 237 -24.64 -18.17 3.98
C VAL A 237 -24.02 -17.17 4.95
N ASP A 238 -24.51 -15.93 4.93
CA ASP A 238 -24.06 -14.85 5.81
C ASP A 238 -25.19 -14.35 6.75
N PRO A 239 -24.85 -13.85 7.96
CA PRO A 239 -25.86 -13.42 8.94
C PRO A 239 -26.53 -12.08 8.57
N SER A 240 -27.85 -12.00 8.75
CA SER A 240 -28.61 -10.75 8.59
C SER A 240 -28.60 -9.86 9.84
N LYS A 241 -28.60 -8.53 9.68
CA LYS A 241 -28.75 -7.58 10.81
C LYS A 241 -30.20 -7.51 11.28
N ARG A 242 -30.43 -7.90 12.54
CA ARG A 242 -31.77 -7.90 13.17
C ARG A 242 -32.50 -6.55 13.12
N LYS A 243 -31.79 -5.44 13.33
CA LYS A 243 -32.41 -4.12 13.49
C LYS A 243 -32.91 -3.54 12.15
N THR A 244 -32.20 -3.80 11.06
CA THR A 244 -32.48 -3.18 9.76
C THR A 244 -33.06 -4.17 8.75
N GLY A 245 -32.87 -5.48 8.95
CA GLY A 245 -33.26 -6.53 8.01
C GLY A 245 -32.29 -6.72 6.84
N GLY A 246 -31.29 -5.84 6.68
CA GLY A 246 -30.25 -5.94 5.65
C GLY A 246 -29.12 -6.89 6.04
N ALA A 247 -28.33 -7.30 5.06
CA ALA A 247 -27.19 -8.20 5.25
C ALA A 247 -25.96 -7.71 4.48
N LEU A 248 -24.77 -8.04 4.97
CA LEU A 248 -23.53 -7.91 4.20
C LEU A 248 -23.13 -9.32 3.82
N LEU A 249 -23.30 -9.66 2.55
CA LEU A 249 -22.94 -10.94 1.99
C LEU A 249 -21.48 -10.83 1.53
N GLY A 250 -20.61 -11.24 2.43
CA GLY A 250 -19.18 -10.99 2.43
C GLY A 250 -18.31 -12.14 1.99
N ASP A 251 -18.85 -13.35 1.83
CA ASP A 251 -18.05 -14.52 1.46
C ASP A 251 -17.48 -14.41 0.04
N ARG A 252 -18.27 -13.93 -0.92
CA ARG A 252 -17.87 -13.81 -2.34
C ARG A 252 -16.62 -12.93 -2.53
N ILE A 253 -16.37 -11.95 -1.66
CA ILE A 253 -15.17 -11.09 -1.78
C ILE A 253 -13.85 -11.87 -1.64
N ARG A 254 -13.88 -13.01 -0.95
CA ARG A 254 -12.71 -13.86 -0.65
C ARG A 254 -12.38 -14.84 -1.78
N MET A 255 -13.31 -15.02 -2.72
CA MET A 255 -13.26 -16.03 -3.76
C MET A 255 -12.55 -15.48 -5.00
N ASN A 256 -11.28 -15.80 -5.20
CA ASN A 256 -10.52 -15.43 -6.39
C ASN A 256 -10.71 -16.44 -7.54
N SER A 257 -10.88 -17.71 -7.20
CA SER A 257 -10.85 -18.84 -8.13
C SER A 257 -12.20 -19.12 -8.81
N ILE A 258 -13.25 -18.38 -8.44
CA ILE A 258 -14.60 -18.54 -8.98
C ILE A 258 -14.81 -17.79 -10.31
N LYS A 259 -13.78 -17.10 -10.83
CA LYS A 259 -13.79 -16.44 -12.16
C LYS A 259 -13.64 -17.48 -13.28
N ASN A 260 -14.60 -18.41 -13.35
CA ASN A 260 -14.59 -19.52 -14.29
C ASN A 260 -16.01 -19.95 -14.62
N ASP A 261 -16.31 -20.21 -15.90
CA ASP A 261 -17.64 -20.62 -16.36
C ASP A 261 -18.10 -21.97 -15.76
N ARG A 262 -17.17 -22.78 -15.25
CA ARG A 262 -17.45 -24.05 -14.57
C ARG A 262 -17.89 -23.88 -13.11
N VAL A 263 -17.88 -22.65 -12.58
CA VAL A 263 -18.23 -22.36 -11.18
C VAL A 263 -19.45 -21.45 -11.08
N TYR A 264 -20.46 -21.91 -10.36
CA TYR A 264 -21.62 -21.09 -9.97
C TYR A 264 -21.56 -20.77 -8.48
N MET A 265 -21.88 -19.55 -8.07
CA MET A 265 -21.96 -19.19 -6.65
C MET A 265 -23.23 -18.41 -6.36
N ARG A 266 -23.87 -18.66 -5.22
CA ARG A 266 -25.01 -17.90 -4.71
C ARG A 266 -24.81 -17.58 -3.24
N SER A 267 -25.00 -16.32 -2.87
CA SER A 267 -24.87 -15.85 -1.49
C SER A 267 -26.25 -15.69 -0.84
N LEU A 268 -26.52 -16.39 0.25
CA LEU A 268 -27.81 -16.33 0.96
C LEU A 268 -27.65 -15.60 2.29
N ALA A 269 -28.72 -14.93 2.71
CA ALA A 269 -28.79 -14.33 4.05
C ALA A 269 -29.57 -15.26 4.97
N THR A 270 -29.21 -15.36 6.26
CA THR A 270 -29.95 -16.23 7.19
C THR A 270 -31.43 -15.82 7.37
N ARG A 271 -31.75 -14.53 7.20
CA ARG A 271 -33.10 -13.91 7.32
C ARG A 271 -33.84 -14.18 8.64
N GLN A 272 -33.22 -14.89 9.58
CA GLN A 272 -33.78 -15.31 10.87
C GLN A 272 -32.74 -15.17 12.00
N SER A 273 -33.21 -15.03 13.24
CA SER A 273 -32.33 -14.99 14.42
C SER A 273 -31.92 -16.39 14.85
N ASN A 274 -30.63 -16.58 15.15
CA ASN A 274 -30.04 -17.78 15.78
C ASN A 274 -29.88 -19.04 14.90
N LEU A 275 -30.10 -18.94 13.58
CA LEU A 275 -29.80 -20.04 12.65
C LEU A 275 -28.52 -19.75 11.87
N SER A 276 -27.70 -20.78 11.66
CA SER A 276 -26.47 -20.72 10.88
C SER A 276 -26.71 -20.81 9.37
N LEU A 277 -27.89 -21.31 8.97
CA LEU A 277 -28.37 -21.54 7.60
C LEU A 277 -29.69 -20.81 7.31
N SER A 278 -29.97 -20.55 6.03
CA SER A 278 -31.28 -20.05 5.58
C SER A 278 -32.27 -21.21 5.47
N LYS A 279 -33.56 -20.94 5.71
CA LYS A 279 -34.64 -21.94 5.58
C LYS A 279 -34.76 -22.53 4.18
N ASN A 280 -34.32 -21.79 3.17
CA ASN A 280 -34.43 -22.16 1.76
C ASN A 280 -33.14 -22.76 1.18
N VAL A 281 -32.17 -23.13 2.03
CA VAL A 281 -30.92 -23.76 1.58
C VAL A 281 -31.20 -25.08 0.86
N VAL A 282 -32.17 -25.88 1.36
CA VAL A 282 -32.58 -27.14 0.73
C VAL A 282 -33.11 -26.88 -0.68
N ASP A 283 -34.01 -25.91 -0.83
CA ASP A 283 -34.59 -25.55 -2.13
C ASP A 283 -33.49 -25.11 -3.13
N ALA A 284 -32.47 -24.38 -2.67
CA ALA A 284 -31.34 -23.98 -3.49
C ALA A 284 -30.45 -25.17 -3.89
N ILE A 285 -30.18 -26.09 -2.96
CA ILE A 285 -29.44 -27.33 -3.24
C ILE A 285 -30.18 -28.15 -4.29
N ASP A 286 -31.50 -28.30 -4.16
CA ASP A 286 -32.29 -29.10 -5.10
C ASP A 286 -32.29 -28.50 -6.52
N VAL A 287 -32.34 -27.17 -6.65
CA VAL A 287 -32.19 -26.49 -7.95
C VAL A 287 -30.82 -26.78 -8.56
N LEU A 288 -29.74 -26.77 -7.77
CA LEU A 288 -28.39 -27.06 -8.25
C LEU A 288 -28.20 -28.54 -8.59
N LYS A 289 -28.80 -29.46 -7.83
CA LYS A 289 -28.84 -30.89 -8.15
C LYS A 289 -29.58 -31.14 -9.46
N ALA A 290 -30.70 -30.44 -9.70
CA ALA A 290 -31.44 -30.50 -10.96
C ALA A 290 -30.65 -29.91 -12.15
N ALA A 291 -29.70 -29.00 -11.89
CA ALA A 291 -28.78 -28.45 -12.89
C ALA A 291 -27.55 -29.34 -13.18
N ASP A 292 -27.45 -30.51 -12.51
CA ASP A 292 -26.45 -31.54 -12.77
C ASP A 292 -25.00 -31.03 -12.62
N PHE A 293 -24.74 -30.24 -11.57
CA PHE A 293 -23.36 -29.91 -11.16
C PHE A 293 -22.63 -31.16 -10.64
N ASP A 294 -21.32 -31.24 -10.79
CA ASP A 294 -20.55 -32.41 -10.31
C ASP A 294 -20.32 -32.36 -8.79
N LEU A 295 -20.20 -31.17 -8.20
CA LEU A 295 -20.04 -30.97 -6.75
C LEU A 295 -20.77 -29.70 -6.30
N ILE A 296 -21.45 -29.77 -5.15
CA ILE A 296 -22.03 -28.60 -4.47
C ILE A 296 -21.28 -28.37 -3.16
N ILE A 297 -20.80 -27.15 -2.92
CA ILE A 297 -20.24 -26.71 -1.64
C ILE A 297 -21.29 -25.85 -0.93
N LEU A 298 -21.61 -26.19 0.32
CA LEU A 298 -22.46 -25.40 1.20
C LEU A 298 -21.62 -24.83 2.35
N GLU A 299 -21.39 -23.52 2.37
CA GLU A 299 -20.72 -22.81 3.45
C GLU A 299 -21.74 -22.16 4.41
N THR A 300 -21.60 -22.42 5.71
CA THR A 300 -22.44 -21.78 6.73
C THR A 300 -21.91 -20.40 7.15
N SER A 301 -22.77 -19.62 7.81
CA SER A 301 -22.29 -18.49 8.62
C SER A 301 -21.45 -18.99 9.81
N GLY A 302 -20.77 -18.08 10.52
CA GLY A 302 -19.98 -18.46 11.70
C GLY A 302 -20.84 -19.11 12.80
N ILE A 303 -20.55 -20.36 13.15
CA ILE A 303 -21.30 -21.11 14.17
C ILE A 303 -20.71 -20.94 15.58
N GLY A 304 -21.57 -21.13 16.58
CA GLY A 304 -21.16 -21.35 17.97
C GLY A 304 -20.73 -22.80 18.21
N GLN A 305 -20.45 -23.15 19.47
CA GLN A 305 -19.99 -24.51 19.85
C GLN A 305 -21.01 -25.63 19.55
N SER A 306 -22.32 -25.31 19.48
CA SER A 306 -23.40 -26.29 19.31
C SER A 306 -24.07 -26.29 17.93
N GLY A 307 -23.52 -25.57 16.95
CA GLY A 307 -24.13 -25.45 15.62
C GLY A 307 -23.85 -26.69 14.77
N THR A 308 -24.88 -27.49 14.47
CA THR A 308 -24.76 -28.78 13.75
C THR A 308 -25.67 -28.86 12.52
N GLU A 309 -26.37 -27.77 12.17
CA GLU A 309 -27.42 -27.78 11.14
C GLU A 309 -26.91 -28.16 9.74
N ILE A 310 -25.61 -27.99 9.48
CA ILE A 310 -25.01 -28.33 8.19
C ILE A 310 -25.10 -29.83 7.86
N ILE A 311 -25.16 -30.70 8.88
CA ILE A 311 -25.14 -32.15 8.72
C ILE A 311 -26.44 -32.64 8.07
N GLU A 312 -27.56 -31.97 8.35
CA GLU A 312 -28.87 -32.32 7.79
C GLU A 312 -28.97 -32.01 6.28
N HIS A 313 -28.01 -31.24 5.75
CA HIS A 313 -28.02 -30.70 4.39
C HIS A 313 -26.75 -31.02 3.59
N SER A 314 -25.86 -31.89 4.09
CA SER A 314 -24.62 -32.28 3.41
C SER A 314 -24.38 -33.79 3.45
N ASP A 315 -23.76 -34.32 2.40
CA ASP A 315 -23.35 -35.74 2.33
C ASP A 315 -21.98 -35.96 3.01
N PHE A 316 -21.20 -34.89 3.12
CA PHE A 316 -19.89 -34.86 3.75
C PHE A 316 -19.67 -33.52 4.46
N SER A 317 -19.08 -33.54 5.66
CA SER A 317 -18.90 -32.35 6.48
C SER A 317 -17.44 -32.05 6.83
N LEU A 318 -17.04 -30.79 6.64
CA LEU A 318 -15.74 -30.23 7.00
C LEU A 318 -15.94 -29.17 8.09
N TYR A 319 -15.32 -29.39 9.25
CA TYR A 319 -15.30 -28.40 10.33
C TYR A 319 -13.99 -27.59 10.30
N VAL A 320 -14.10 -26.28 10.18
CA VAL A 320 -12.97 -25.34 10.14
C VAL A 320 -12.86 -24.60 11.46
N MET A 321 -11.70 -24.66 12.10
CA MET A 321 -11.42 -23.97 13.36
C MET A 321 -10.03 -23.34 13.36
N THR A 322 -9.74 -22.50 14.35
CA THR A 322 -8.41 -21.91 14.56
C THR A 322 -7.70 -22.56 15.75
N PRO A 323 -6.37 -22.39 15.90
CA PRO A 323 -5.64 -22.77 17.10
C PRO A 323 -6.10 -22.09 18.40
N GLU A 324 -6.93 -21.05 18.30
CA GLU A 324 -7.40 -20.24 19.43
C GLU A 324 -8.79 -20.68 19.89
N TYR A 325 -8.89 -21.81 20.58
CA TYR A 325 -10.15 -22.35 21.15
C TYR A 325 -10.23 -22.25 22.68
N GLY A 326 -9.24 -21.64 23.34
CA GLY A 326 -9.13 -21.57 24.79
C GLY A 326 -8.44 -22.80 25.38
N ALA A 327 -8.97 -23.35 26.48
CA ALA A 327 -8.43 -24.56 27.10
C ALA A 327 -8.86 -25.82 26.34
N ALA A 328 -8.05 -26.89 26.39
CA ALA A 328 -8.37 -28.17 25.73
C ALA A 328 -9.74 -28.75 26.13
N THR A 329 -10.21 -28.50 27.36
CA THR A 329 -11.55 -28.91 27.83
C THR A 329 -12.71 -28.23 27.10
N GLN A 330 -12.45 -27.17 26.33
CA GLN A 330 -13.47 -26.56 25.47
C GLN A 330 -13.78 -27.43 24.25
N LEU A 331 -12.83 -28.25 23.79
CA LEU A 331 -13.02 -29.14 22.64
C LEU A 331 -14.11 -30.18 22.92
N GLU A 332 -14.28 -30.59 24.19
CA GLU A 332 -15.34 -31.50 24.64
C GLU A 332 -16.76 -30.90 24.51
N LYS A 333 -16.89 -29.60 24.22
CA LYS A 333 -18.17 -28.89 24.07
C LYS A 333 -18.50 -28.53 22.63
N ILE A 334 -17.60 -28.82 21.70
CA ILE A 334 -17.79 -28.49 20.29
C ILE A 334 -18.42 -29.69 19.61
N ASP A 335 -19.74 -29.63 19.42
CA ASP A 335 -20.53 -30.73 18.86
C ASP A 335 -20.01 -31.13 17.47
N MET A 336 -19.55 -30.17 16.66
CA MET A 336 -19.01 -30.49 15.32
C MET A 336 -17.79 -31.41 15.34
N ILE A 337 -17.06 -31.56 16.45
CA ILE A 337 -15.97 -32.55 16.55
C ILE A 337 -16.53 -33.98 16.59
N ASP A 338 -17.74 -34.18 17.08
CA ASP A 338 -18.43 -35.48 17.09
C ASP A 338 -18.93 -35.91 15.70
N TYR A 339 -19.27 -34.94 14.86
CA TYR A 339 -19.98 -35.20 13.60
C TYR A 339 -19.15 -34.95 12.33
N ALA A 340 -18.09 -34.13 12.41
CA ALA A 340 -17.30 -33.79 11.23
C ALA A 340 -16.57 -35.00 10.65
N ASP A 341 -16.58 -35.13 9.33
CA ASP A 341 -15.82 -36.17 8.64
C ASP A 341 -14.32 -35.88 8.60
N VAL A 342 -14.01 -34.59 8.51
CA VAL A 342 -12.67 -34.03 8.49
C VAL A 342 -12.69 -32.70 9.24
N ILE A 343 -11.60 -32.41 9.95
CA ILE A 343 -11.40 -31.12 10.61
C ILE A 343 -10.21 -30.41 9.97
N ALA A 344 -10.41 -29.15 9.59
CA ALA A 344 -9.35 -28.24 9.19
C ALA A 344 -9.04 -27.27 10.34
N LEU A 345 -7.87 -27.44 10.94
CA LEU A 345 -7.29 -26.47 11.87
C LEU A 345 -6.58 -25.39 11.05
N ASN A 346 -7.35 -24.43 10.58
CA ASN A 346 -6.88 -23.35 9.71
C ASN A 346 -6.19 -22.24 10.50
N LYS A 347 -5.44 -21.37 9.81
CA LYS A 347 -4.51 -20.42 10.44
C LYS A 347 -3.47 -21.17 11.29
N PHE A 348 -2.97 -22.26 10.73
CA PHE A 348 -1.97 -23.12 11.36
C PHE A 348 -0.63 -22.43 11.60
N ASP A 349 -0.49 -21.23 11.07
CA ASP A 349 0.63 -20.33 11.22
C ASP A 349 0.63 -19.57 12.58
N LYS A 350 -0.47 -19.67 13.34
CA LYS A 350 -0.64 -19.08 14.67
C LYS A 350 0.13 -19.82 15.75
N ARG A 351 0.45 -19.10 16.84
CA ARG A 351 1.15 -19.68 17.99
C ARG A 351 0.30 -20.76 18.65
N GLY A 352 0.94 -21.90 18.97
CA GLY A 352 0.26 -23.04 19.61
C GLY A 352 -0.47 -23.96 18.64
N ALA A 353 -0.37 -23.74 17.32
CA ALA A 353 -1.02 -24.58 16.31
C ALA A 353 -0.66 -26.07 16.40
N LEU A 354 0.60 -26.42 16.71
CA LEU A 354 1.02 -27.82 16.89
C LEU A 354 0.35 -28.48 18.11
N ASP A 355 0.28 -27.77 19.24
CA ASP A 355 -0.44 -28.26 20.42
C ASP A 355 -1.94 -28.38 20.14
N ALA A 356 -2.50 -27.39 19.44
CA ALA A 356 -3.89 -27.40 18.98
C ALA A 356 -4.19 -28.61 18.08
N LEU A 357 -3.31 -28.93 17.13
CA LEU A 357 -3.47 -30.09 16.25
C LEU A 357 -3.54 -31.37 17.07
N ARG A 358 -2.59 -31.55 18.00
CA ARG A 358 -2.52 -32.73 18.87
C ARG A 358 -3.79 -32.85 19.73
N ASP A 359 -4.23 -31.76 20.33
CA ASP A 359 -5.38 -31.75 21.23
C ASP A 359 -6.68 -32.05 20.47
N VAL A 360 -6.86 -31.48 19.27
CA VAL A 360 -8.02 -31.76 18.40
C VAL A 360 -7.99 -33.18 17.86
N LYS A 361 -6.83 -33.71 17.43
CA LYS A 361 -6.66 -35.12 17.03
C LYS A 361 -7.06 -36.07 18.14
N LYS A 362 -6.58 -35.83 19.36
CA LYS A 362 -6.96 -36.63 20.54
C LYS A 362 -8.44 -36.51 20.86
N GLN A 363 -9.03 -35.33 20.74
CA GLN A 363 -10.46 -35.18 21.01
C GLN A 363 -11.30 -35.90 19.95
N TYR A 364 -10.94 -35.79 18.67
CA TYR A 364 -11.59 -36.52 17.58
C TYR A 364 -11.55 -38.03 17.82
N GLN A 365 -10.37 -38.57 18.17
CA GLN A 365 -10.17 -39.98 18.50
C GLN A 365 -11.10 -40.44 19.63
N ARG A 366 -11.22 -39.64 20.70
CA ARG A 366 -12.09 -39.94 21.86
C ARG A 366 -13.56 -39.96 21.46
N ASN A 367 -14.01 -38.95 20.72
CA ASN A 367 -15.40 -38.79 20.30
C ASN A 367 -15.84 -39.95 19.39
N HIS A 368 -14.92 -40.49 18.58
CA HIS A 368 -15.18 -41.60 17.66
C HIS A 368 -14.80 -42.99 18.23
N ASN A 369 -14.33 -43.07 19.48
CA ASN A 369 -13.88 -44.32 20.14
C ASN A 369 -12.76 -45.09 19.39
N LEU A 370 -11.86 -44.37 18.70
CA LEU A 370 -10.79 -44.94 17.88
C LEU A 370 -9.49 -45.18 18.67
N TRP A 371 -9.58 -45.83 19.83
CA TRP A 371 -8.48 -45.97 20.80
C TRP A 371 -7.29 -46.80 20.33
N GLU A 372 -7.51 -47.70 19.36
CA GLU A 372 -6.49 -48.59 18.79
C GLU A 372 -5.78 -47.97 17.56
N GLU A 373 -6.30 -46.85 17.04
CA GLU A 373 -5.68 -46.13 15.92
C GLU A 373 -4.63 -45.13 16.42
N ASN A 374 -3.64 -44.82 15.59
CA ASN A 374 -2.67 -43.79 15.93
C ASN A 374 -3.34 -42.41 15.88
N PRO A 375 -3.23 -41.57 16.94
CA PRO A 375 -3.76 -40.21 16.90
C PRO A 375 -3.29 -39.39 15.70
N ASP A 376 -2.10 -39.67 15.17
CA ASP A 376 -1.57 -38.96 14.00
C ASP A 376 -2.34 -39.24 12.71
N ASP A 377 -3.04 -40.37 12.62
CA ASP A 377 -3.85 -40.78 11.45
C ASP A 377 -5.27 -40.20 11.46
N MET A 378 -5.67 -39.53 12.56
CA MET A 378 -6.98 -38.89 12.67
C MET A 378 -7.15 -37.82 11.57
N PRO A 379 -8.36 -37.68 10.98
CA PRO A 379 -8.64 -36.79 9.86
C PRO A 379 -8.71 -35.31 10.27
N VAL A 380 -7.64 -34.82 10.88
CA VAL A 380 -7.47 -33.45 11.36
C VAL A 380 -6.20 -32.89 10.75
N PHE A 381 -6.35 -31.84 9.93
CA PHE A 381 -5.28 -31.26 9.13
C PHE A 381 -5.01 -29.82 9.55
N GLY A 382 -3.73 -29.47 9.71
CA GLY A 382 -3.32 -28.08 9.85
C GLY A 382 -3.28 -27.42 8.48
N THR A 383 -4.01 -26.33 8.28
CA THR A 383 -4.04 -25.61 6.99
C THR A 383 -3.73 -24.14 7.15
N ILE A 384 -3.17 -23.54 6.10
CA ILE A 384 -2.91 -22.09 6.02
C ILE A 384 -3.51 -21.60 4.70
N ALA A 385 -4.82 -21.36 4.67
CA ALA A 385 -5.51 -20.92 3.45
C ALA A 385 -5.00 -19.57 2.91
N SER A 386 -4.35 -18.75 3.73
CA SER A 386 -3.69 -17.50 3.31
C SER A 386 -2.36 -17.73 2.59
N GLN A 387 -1.74 -18.89 2.77
CA GLN A 387 -0.49 -19.26 2.11
C GLN A 387 -0.83 -19.94 0.78
N PHE A 388 -0.29 -19.36 -0.28
CA PHE A 388 -0.45 -19.91 -1.62
C PHE A 388 0.20 -21.30 -1.72
N ASN A 389 -0.51 -22.25 -2.33
CA ASN A 389 -0.06 -23.64 -2.50
C ASN A 389 0.39 -24.31 -1.18
N ASP A 390 -0.30 -24.01 -0.08
CA ASP A 390 -0.04 -24.60 1.23
C ASP A 390 -0.10 -26.15 1.20
N PRO A 391 0.98 -26.85 1.62
CA PRO A 391 1.03 -28.31 1.68
C PRO A 391 -0.08 -28.93 2.54
N GLY A 392 -0.45 -28.26 3.64
CA GLY A 392 -1.53 -28.68 4.52
C GLY A 392 -2.89 -28.70 3.81
N THR A 393 -3.20 -27.63 3.08
CA THR A 393 -4.42 -27.51 2.26
C THR A 393 -4.43 -28.49 1.10
N ASN A 394 -3.28 -28.76 0.48
CA ASN A 394 -3.09 -29.78 -0.56
C ASN A 394 -3.43 -31.19 -0.03
N SER A 395 -2.94 -31.53 1.16
CA SER A 395 -3.25 -32.80 1.83
C SER A 395 -4.73 -32.91 2.19
N LEU A 396 -5.31 -31.83 2.74
CA LEU A 396 -6.74 -31.76 3.05
C LEU A 396 -7.61 -31.98 1.81
N TYR A 397 -7.30 -31.31 0.69
CA TYR A 397 -8.03 -31.45 -0.57
C TYR A 397 -8.07 -32.91 -1.04
N ARG A 398 -6.91 -33.58 -1.07
CA ARG A 398 -6.84 -34.98 -1.51
C ARG A 398 -7.71 -35.90 -0.65
N VAL A 399 -7.63 -35.73 0.68
CA VAL A 399 -8.42 -36.53 1.63
C VAL A 399 -9.91 -36.28 1.47
N ILE A 400 -10.34 -35.04 1.20
CA ILE A 400 -11.74 -34.73 0.92
C ILE A 400 -12.21 -35.47 -0.33
N ILE A 401 -11.47 -35.43 -1.44
CA ILE A 401 -11.84 -36.13 -2.68
C ILE A 401 -11.91 -37.65 -2.47
N ASP A 402 -10.89 -38.24 -1.83
CA ASP A 402 -10.85 -39.68 -1.57
C ASP A 402 -12.01 -40.14 -0.67
N LYS A 403 -12.33 -39.38 0.40
CA LYS A 403 -13.47 -39.73 1.26
C LYS A 403 -14.83 -39.47 0.60
N LEU A 404 -14.95 -38.44 -0.24
CA LEU A 404 -16.17 -38.19 -1.02
C LEU A 404 -16.46 -39.35 -1.99
N ASN A 405 -15.45 -39.86 -2.70
CA ASN A 405 -15.56 -41.06 -3.54
C ASN A 405 -16.01 -42.29 -2.75
N ASN A 406 -15.57 -42.44 -1.50
CA ASN A 406 -15.95 -43.57 -0.65
C ASN A 406 -17.38 -43.48 -0.10
N LYS A 407 -17.88 -42.26 0.15
CA LYS A 407 -19.21 -42.02 0.76
C LYS A 407 -20.33 -41.80 -0.23
N THR A 408 -20.02 -41.41 -1.47
CA THR A 408 -21.01 -41.02 -2.47
C THR A 408 -20.75 -41.77 -3.77
N PRO A 409 -21.76 -41.96 -4.64
CA PRO A 409 -21.65 -42.78 -5.86
C PRO A 409 -20.90 -42.06 -7.01
N ILE A 410 -19.91 -41.23 -6.69
CA ILE A 410 -19.10 -40.46 -7.65
C ILE A 410 -17.77 -41.16 -7.96
N ASP A 411 -17.15 -40.79 -9.09
CA ASP A 411 -15.84 -41.27 -9.50
C ASP A 411 -14.93 -40.09 -9.86
N PHE A 412 -14.36 -39.45 -8.85
CA PHE A 412 -13.36 -38.39 -9.00
C PHE A 412 -11.95 -38.98 -8.98
N ASN A 413 -11.43 -39.31 -10.16
CA ASN A 413 -10.06 -39.79 -10.34
C ASN A 413 -9.04 -38.64 -10.29
N SER A 414 -8.68 -38.23 -9.07
CA SER A 414 -7.74 -37.13 -8.82
C SER A 414 -6.31 -37.49 -9.23
N SER A 415 -5.68 -36.61 -10.01
CA SER A 415 -4.26 -36.65 -10.41
C SER A 415 -3.32 -35.99 -9.39
N PHE A 416 -3.91 -35.31 -8.41
CA PHE A 416 -3.22 -34.53 -7.39
C PHE A 416 -2.38 -35.43 -6.46
N GLN A 417 -1.07 -35.13 -6.33
CA GLN A 417 -0.14 -35.89 -5.48
C GLN A 417 0.06 -35.22 -4.11
N ILE A 418 0.11 -36.04 -3.06
CA ILE A 418 0.49 -35.59 -1.71
C ILE A 418 2.01 -35.50 -1.65
N THR A 419 2.52 -34.35 -1.21
CA THR A 419 3.91 -34.17 -0.82
C THR A 419 4.05 -34.35 0.69
N ASP A 420 5.00 -35.18 1.14
CA ASP A 420 5.29 -35.42 2.58
C ASP A 420 5.88 -34.20 3.33
N GLU A 421 5.90 -33.02 2.71
CA GLU A 421 6.37 -31.79 3.34
C GLU A 421 5.33 -31.28 4.35
N MET A 422 5.73 -31.22 5.62
CA MET A 422 4.97 -30.48 6.62
C MET A 422 4.93 -29.00 6.22
N SER A 423 3.81 -28.30 6.46
CA SER A 423 3.75 -26.84 6.33
C SER A 423 4.72 -26.19 7.34
N GLU A 424 6.01 -26.09 7.00
CA GLU A 424 6.98 -25.29 7.73
C GLU A 424 6.89 -23.84 7.25
N LYS A 425 6.45 -22.95 8.15
CA LYS A 425 6.29 -21.53 7.82
C LYS A 425 7.65 -20.83 7.69
N GLN A 426 7.88 -20.16 6.56
CA GLN A 426 8.81 -19.03 6.51
C GLN A 426 8.12 -17.80 7.10
N PHE A 427 8.39 -17.50 8.37
CA PHE A 427 7.90 -16.26 8.99
C PHE A 427 8.60 -15.05 8.37
N ILE A 428 7.83 -14.08 7.88
CA ILE A 428 8.37 -12.77 7.47
C ILE A 428 9.02 -12.09 8.67
N ILE A 429 8.32 -12.07 9.80
CA ILE A 429 8.86 -11.60 11.08
C ILE A 429 8.82 -12.78 12.07
N PRO A 430 9.98 -13.23 12.57
CA PRO A 430 10.04 -14.30 13.57
C PRO A 430 9.20 -13.97 14.82
N PRO A 431 8.47 -14.94 15.41
CA PRO A 431 7.57 -14.70 16.55
C PRO A 431 8.23 -14.07 17.78
N ASN A 432 9.53 -14.31 18.00
CA ASN A 432 10.30 -13.72 19.09
C ASN A 432 10.64 -12.23 18.89
N ARG A 433 10.37 -11.68 17.69
CA ARG A 433 10.62 -10.28 17.34
C ARG A 433 9.36 -9.45 17.14
N THR A 434 8.17 -10.01 17.37
CA THR A 434 6.88 -9.33 17.12
C THR A 434 6.64 -8.07 17.95
N ARG A 435 7.36 -7.91 19.07
CA ARG A 435 7.28 -6.74 19.96
C ARG A 435 8.24 -5.60 19.61
N TYR A 436 8.79 -5.62 18.39
CA TYR A 436 9.83 -4.69 17.95
C TYR A 436 9.44 -3.21 18.08
N LEU A 437 8.16 -2.85 17.88
CA LEU A 437 7.69 -1.47 18.00
C LEU A 437 7.70 -0.99 19.45
N SER A 438 7.17 -1.77 20.41
CA SER A 438 7.27 -1.39 21.84
C SER A 438 8.72 -1.36 22.36
N GLU A 439 9.60 -2.22 21.87
CA GLU A 439 11.03 -2.09 22.21
C GLU A 439 11.64 -0.77 21.72
N ILE A 440 11.18 -0.26 20.57
CA ILE A 440 11.57 1.06 20.06
C ILE A 440 10.99 2.17 20.95
N THR A 441 9.70 2.08 21.31
CA THR A 441 9.06 3.09 22.18
C THR A 441 9.77 3.16 23.53
N ASP A 442 10.01 2.02 24.18
CA ASP A 442 10.72 1.93 25.46
C ASP A 442 12.14 2.51 25.36
N THR A 443 12.89 2.14 24.31
CA THR A 443 14.25 2.64 24.08
C THR A 443 14.28 4.16 23.89
N ASN A 444 13.36 4.69 23.09
CA ASN A 444 13.32 6.12 22.78
C ASN A 444 12.78 6.96 23.94
N ARG A 445 11.76 6.48 24.67
CA ARG A 445 11.27 7.12 25.90
C ARG A 445 12.37 7.14 26.96
N ASN A 446 13.13 6.06 27.12
CA ASN A 446 14.28 6.02 28.03
C ASN A 446 15.38 7.02 27.62
N TYR A 447 15.66 7.18 26.33
CA TYR A 447 16.59 8.23 25.86
C TYR A 447 16.09 9.64 26.20
N ASN A 448 14.79 9.91 26.03
CA ASN A 448 14.20 11.20 26.38
C ASN A 448 14.32 11.46 27.89
N GLN A 449 13.98 10.48 28.72
CA GLN A 449 14.12 10.59 30.18
C GLN A 449 15.58 10.79 30.59
N THR A 450 16.51 10.03 30.02
CA THR A 450 17.94 10.18 30.27
C THR A 450 18.42 11.58 29.89
N SER A 451 17.92 12.14 28.78
CA SER A 451 18.26 13.51 28.35
C SER A 451 17.80 14.55 29.37
N ILE A 452 16.60 14.37 29.96
CA ILE A 452 16.06 15.24 31.02
C ILE A 452 16.88 15.11 32.31
N ASP A 453 17.25 13.88 32.70
CA ASP A 453 18.05 13.64 33.90
C ASP A 453 19.45 14.27 33.76
N GLN A 454 20.08 14.09 32.59
CA GLN A 454 21.39 14.66 32.27
C GLN A 454 21.34 16.19 32.15
N LYS A 455 20.26 16.78 31.61
CA LYS A 455 19.98 18.22 31.69
C LYS A 455 20.01 18.70 33.14
N GLY A 456 19.30 18.02 34.04
CA GLY A 456 19.22 18.39 35.45
C GLY A 456 20.59 18.40 36.13
N ILE A 457 21.45 17.43 35.80
CA ILE A 457 22.83 17.35 36.29
C ILE A 457 23.68 18.48 35.70
N ALA A 458 23.62 18.71 34.40
CA ALA A 458 24.34 19.81 33.73
C ALA A 458 23.93 21.18 34.29
N GLN A 459 22.65 21.37 34.62
CA GLN A 459 22.16 22.60 35.23
C GLN A 459 22.73 22.82 36.64
N LYS A 460 22.83 21.76 37.45
CA LYS A 460 23.47 21.82 38.78
C LYS A 460 24.95 22.17 38.65
N LEU A 461 25.66 21.53 37.72
CA LEU A 461 27.07 21.82 37.44
C LEU A 461 27.27 23.27 37.00
N TYR A 462 26.40 23.79 36.14
CA TYR A 462 26.41 25.19 35.74
C TYR A 462 26.18 26.13 36.94
N GLY A 463 25.26 25.79 37.85
CA GLY A 463 25.05 26.57 39.07
C GLY A 463 26.29 26.62 39.99
N VAL A 464 26.97 25.48 40.17
CA VAL A 464 28.24 25.42 40.93
C VAL A 464 29.33 26.23 40.21
N TYR A 465 29.45 26.08 38.89
CA TYR A 465 30.36 26.84 38.05
C TYR A 465 30.16 28.35 38.19
N MET A 466 28.92 28.83 38.06
CA MET A 466 28.60 30.26 38.21
C MET A 466 28.88 30.77 39.61
N THR A 467 28.68 29.92 40.63
CA THR A 467 29.06 30.25 42.01
C THR A 467 30.57 30.40 42.14
N ILE A 468 31.36 29.50 41.54
CA ILE A 468 32.82 29.62 41.51
C ILE A 468 33.27 30.90 40.79
N CYS A 469 32.70 31.20 39.61
CA CYS A 469 32.97 32.46 38.90
C CYS A 469 32.67 33.69 39.76
N SER A 470 31.53 33.67 40.47
CA SER A 470 31.12 34.77 41.35
C SER A 470 32.05 34.93 42.54
N VAL A 471 32.53 33.84 43.16
CA VAL A 471 33.50 33.88 44.27
C VAL A 471 34.84 34.41 43.80
N LEU A 472 35.26 34.05 42.58
CA LEU A 472 36.52 34.53 41.99
C LEU A 472 36.41 35.92 41.36
N ASN A 473 35.20 36.48 41.26
CA ASN A 473 34.89 37.74 40.58
C ASN A 473 35.38 37.77 39.11
N ILE A 474 35.15 36.67 38.38
CA ILE A 474 35.55 36.51 36.97
C ILE A 474 34.30 36.43 36.09
N ASP A 475 34.41 36.96 34.86
CA ASP A 475 33.41 36.76 33.83
C ASP A 475 33.33 35.29 33.38
N SER A 476 32.14 34.71 33.54
CA SER A 476 31.81 33.34 33.16
C SER A 476 31.94 33.04 31.66
N ALA A 477 31.97 34.04 30.78
CA ALA A 477 31.98 33.84 29.33
C ALA A 477 33.31 33.24 28.79
N ASN A 478 34.43 33.45 29.49
CA ASN A 478 35.77 33.03 29.04
C ASN A 478 36.45 32.02 29.98
N TRP A 479 35.74 31.51 30.98
CA TRP A 479 36.36 30.73 32.07
C TRP A 479 36.32 29.21 31.85
N VAL A 480 35.31 28.66 31.15
CA VAL A 480 35.15 27.21 30.95
C VAL A 480 36.37 26.55 30.32
N LYS A 481 36.85 27.01 29.16
CA LYS A 481 37.96 26.36 28.45
C LYS A 481 39.34 26.52 29.10
N ASN A 482 39.49 27.55 29.93
CA ASN A 482 40.76 27.83 30.59
C ASN A 482 40.94 26.98 31.86
N PHE A 483 39.84 26.63 32.53
CA PHE A 483 39.90 25.96 33.83
C PHE A 483 39.17 24.62 33.87
N PHE A 484 38.52 24.22 32.78
CA PHE A 484 37.85 22.92 32.67
C PHE A 484 38.30 22.20 31.40
N ASN A 485 38.53 20.90 31.55
CA ASN A 485 38.96 19.99 30.49
C ASN A 485 38.08 18.73 30.50
N GLU A 486 38.41 17.74 29.67
CA GLU A 486 37.70 16.45 29.61
C GLU A 486 37.60 15.77 30.99
N SER A 487 38.61 15.93 31.84
CA SER A 487 38.68 15.37 33.19
C SER A 487 37.80 16.11 34.21
N GLY A 488 37.39 17.36 33.95
CA GLY A 488 36.53 18.16 34.81
C GLY A 488 37.16 19.51 35.13
N ALA A 489 36.99 20.00 36.36
CA ALA A 489 37.65 21.19 36.85
C ALA A 489 39.17 20.97 37.02
N ASN A 490 39.98 21.94 36.62
CA ASN A 490 41.40 22.01 36.94
C ASN A 490 41.58 22.66 38.32
N ASP A 491 41.36 21.86 39.37
CA ASP A 491 41.39 22.32 40.76
C ASP A 491 42.68 23.10 41.10
N GLU A 492 43.83 22.67 40.59
CA GLU A 492 45.12 23.33 40.85
C GLU A 492 45.18 24.73 40.24
N GLU A 493 44.72 24.88 39.00
CA GLU A 493 44.73 26.16 38.29
C GLU A 493 43.70 27.13 38.86
N ILE A 494 42.51 26.63 39.20
CA ILE A 494 41.44 27.41 39.85
C ILE A 494 41.89 27.91 41.23
N LEU A 495 42.49 27.04 42.04
CA LEU A 495 43.00 27.41 43.36
C LEU A 495 44.24 28.30 43.28
N ARG A 496 45.05 28.18 42.21
CA ARG A 496 46.18 29.09 41.96
C ARG A 496 45.70 30.49 41.60
N PHE A 497 44.67 30.60 40.76
CA PHE A 497 44.07 31.89 40.41
C PHE A 497 43.45 32.58 41.64
N ALA A 498 42.86 31.81 42.56
CA ALA A 498 42.26 32.33 43.79
C ALA A 498 43.27 32.87 44.81
N ARG A 499 44.57 32.54 44.69
CA ARG A 499 45.62 33.01 45.61
C ARG A 499 46.19 34.33 45.12
N ASN A 500 45.86 35.44 45.78
CA ASN A 500 46.56 36.71 45.60
C ASN A 500 48.02 36.60 46.09
N ASP A 501 48.95 37.24 45.36
CA ASP A 501 50.41 37.16 45.51
C ASP A 501 51.01 37.67 46.85
N ASN A 502 50.24 37.90 47.93
CA ASN A 502 50.78 38.56 49.13
C ASN A 502 50.26 38.11 50.52
N ASP A 503 49.60 36.96 50.69
CA ASP A 503 49.37 36.47 52.07
C ASP A 503 49.32 34.95 52.21
N ASN A 504 50.13 34.41 53.14
CA ASN A 504 50.32 32.98 53.40
C ASN A 504 49.26 32.38 54.36
N GLN A 505 48.07 32.98 54.46
CA GLN A 505 46.93 32.42 55.19
C GLN A 505 45.82 31.96 54.23
N LEU A 506 45.29 30.75 54.45
CA LEU A 506 44.10 30.26 53.77
C LEU A 506 42.92 31.18 54.08
N ASP A 507 42.52 32.02 53.13
CA ASP A 507 41.27 32.78 53.22
C ASP A 507 40.06 31.82 53.23
N SER A 508 39.01 32.20 53.96
CA SER A 508 37.69 31.55 54.00
C SER A 508 37.12 31.24 52.61
N SER A 509 37.42 32.10 51.64
CA SER A 509 37.09 31.94 50.22
C SER A 509 37.76 30.70 49.59
N SER A 510 38.99 30.35 49.99
CA SER A 510 39.72 29.18 49.48
C SER A 510 39.15 27.86 50.00
N GLU A 511 38.68 27.83 51.24
CA GLU A 511 38.00 26.65 51.81
C GLU A 511 36.64 26.43 51.16
N PHE A 512 35.86 27.50 50.97
CA PHE A 512 34.59 27.45 50.25
C PHE A 512 34.77 26.97 48.80
N LEU A 513 35.79 27.46 48.08
CA LEU A 513 36.13 26.99 46.73
C LEU A 513 36.48 25.50 46.69
N LYS A 514 37.23 24.98 47.66
CA LYS A 514 37.52 23.53 47.73
C LYS A 514 36.25 22.70 47.91
N LEU A 515 35.28 23.19 48.71
CA LEU A 515 33.98 22.52 48.87
C LEU A 515 33.18 22.55 47.57
N LEU A 516 33.16 23.68 46.86
CA LEU A 516 32.50 23.80 45.55
C LEU A 516 33.15 22.89 44.50
N LEU A 517 34.48 22.82 44.41
CA LEU A 517 35.21 21.93 43.49
C LEU A 517 34.97 20.45 43.80
N LYS A 518 34.92 20.09 45.09
CA LYS A 518 34.56 18.74 45.53
C LYS A 518 33.12 18.38 45.13
N GLU A 519 32.19 19.30 45.30
CA GLU A 519 30.79 19.11 44.91
C GLU A 519 30.61 19.05 43.39
N PHE A 520 31.35 19.89 42.65
CA PHE A 520 31.43 19.84 41.19
C PHE A 520 31.92 18.46 40.73
N SER A 521 33.05 18.00 41.27
CA SER A 521 33.62 16.69 40.95
C SER A 521 32.70 15.53 41.32
N ARG A 522 31.96 15.63 42.43
CA ARG A 522 30.96 14.65 42.83
C ARG A 522 29.80 14.59 41.82
N THR A 523 29.24 15.76 41.50
CA THR A 523 28.10 15.88 40.57
C THR A 523 28.49 15.49 39.14
N LYS A 524 29.70 15.81 38.70
CA LYS A 524 30.21 15.51 37.35
C LYS A 524 30.32 14.00 37.10
N LYS A 525 30.49 13.18 38.14
CA LYS A 525 30.46 11.71 38.02
C LYS A 525 29.10 11.16 37.57
N GLU A 526 28.03 11.92 37.80
CA GLU A 526 26.67 11.55 37.37
C GLU A 526 26.40 11.99 35.91
N LEU A 527 27.23 12.88 35.35
CA LEU A 527 27.14 13.33 33.96
C LEU A 527 27.92 12.38 33.04
N SER A 528 27.31 12.01 31.92
CA SER A 528 27.96 11.21 30.87
C SER A 528 29.18 11.95 30.28
N PRO A 529 30.31 11.26 30.02
CA PRO A 529 31.47 11.86 29.37
C PRO A 529 31.16 12.53 28.03
N GLN A 530 30.32 11.93 27.20
CA GLN A 530 29.94 12.49 25.89
C GLN A 530 29.11 13.77 26.02
N ASN A 531 28.28 13.85 27.07
CA ASN A 531 27.49 15.04 27.37
C ASN A 531 28.39 16.19 27.85
N TRP A 532 29.42 15.87 28.64
CA TRP A 532 30.42 16.84 29.04
C TRP A 532 31.21 17.40 27.85
N GLU A 533 31.62 16.53 26.93
CA GLU A 533 32.30 16.94 25.68
C GLU A 533 31.43 17.87 24.84
N THR A 534 30.12 17.59 24.76
CA THR A 534 29.14 18.44 24.07
C THR A 534 29.08 19.84 24.67
N ILE A 535 29.12 19.97 25.99
CA ILE A 535 29.13 21.26 26.70
C ILE A 535 30.43 22.03 26.41
N LEU A 536 31.58 21.36 26.50
CA LEU A 536 32.89 21.98 26.26
C LEU A 536 33.04 22.46 24.80
N ALA A 537 32.53 21.70 23.85
CA ALA A 537 32.62 22.01 22.41
C ALA A 537 31.59 23.05 21.93
N TRP A 538 30.64 23.49 22.78
CA TRP A 538 29.54 24.35 22.36
C TRP A 538 30.00 25.69 21.76
N GLU A 539 31.00 26.33 22.37
CA GLU A 539 31.54 27.60 21.85
C GLU A 539 32.24 27.41 20.49
N ASP A 540 32.97 26.30 20.31
CA ASP A 540 33.60 25.99 19.01
C ASP A 540 32.55 25.74 17.94
N LYS A 541 31.47 25.03 18.30
CA LYS A 541 30.33 24.81 17.41
C LYS A 541 29.67 26.12 17.03
N LYS A 542 29.40 27.02 17.98
CA LYS A 542 28.87 28.36 17.70
C LYS A 542 29.77 29.14 16.77
N GLN A 543 31.08 29.10 17.00
CA GLN A 543 32.04 29.80 16.17
C GLN A 543 32.10 29.23 14.75
N ALA A 544 32.03 27.91 14.58
CA ALA A 544 32.04 27.26 13.28
C ALA A 544 30.90 27.74 12.36
N TYR A 545 29.69 27.91 12.91
CA TYR A 545 28.53 28.42 12.16
C TYR A 545 28.52 29.96 12.00
N LYS A 546 29.30 30.70 12.80
CA LYS A 546 29.50 32.16 12.63
C LYS A 546 30.59 32.51 11.62
N ASN A 547 31.57 31.63 11.44
CA ASN A 547 32.64 31.84 10.47
C ASN A 547 32.06 32.02 9.05
N PRO A 548 32.63 32.87 8.18
CA PRO A 548 32.08 33.12 6.84
C PRO A 548 31.92 31.86 5.98
N ILE A 549 32.80 30.88 6.20
CA ILE A 549 32.82 29.60 5.47
C ILE A 549 32.79 28.45 6.47
N TYR A 550 31.86 27.53 6.27
CA TYR A 550 31.82 26.23 6.93
C TYR A 550 32.35 25.15 5.99
N SER A 551 33.26 24.30 6.48
CA SER A 551 33.88 23.23 5.69
C SER A 551 33.57 21.87 6.31
N PHE A 552 33.11 20.92 5.50
CA PHE A 552 32.83 19.54 5.93
C PHE A 552 33.13 18.54 4.81
N LYS A 553 33.32 17.26 5.16
CA LYS A 553 33.66 16.20 4.20
C LYS A 553 32.44 15.39 3.81
N VAL A 554 32.29 15.13 2.51
CA VAL A 554 31.32 14.18 1.94
C VAL A 554 32.04 13.24 1.00
N ARG A 555 32.10 11.93 1.34
CA ARG A 555 32.77 10.89 0.53
C ARG A 555 34.18 11.33 0.08
N ASP A 556 34.98 11.77 1.05
CA ASP A 556 36.37 12.27 0.90
C ASP A 556 36.55 13.59 0.15
N ARG A 557 35.47 14.27 -0.25
CA ARG A 557 35.51 15.62 -0.82
C ARG A 557 35.22 16.67 0.24
N GLU A 558 36.06 17.70 0.32
CA GLU A 558 35.79 18.88 1.14
C GLU A 558 34.77 19.78 0.44
N ILE A 559 33.66 20.06 1.12
CA ILE A 559 32.63 20.99 0.68
C ILE A 559 32.73 22.25 1.53
N LYS A 560 32.78 23.41 0.87
CA LYS A 560 32.83 24.73 1.49
C LYS A 560 31.53 25.47 1.19
N ILE A 561 30.87 25.95 2.24
CA ILE A 561 29.58 26.63 2.14
C ILE A 561 29.65 27.95 2.90
N GLU A 562 29.15 29.01 2.27
CA GLU A 562 28.94 30.30 2.94
C GLU A 562 27.86 30.15 4.01
N THR A 563 28.14 30.59 5.24
CA THR A 563 27.22 30.45 6.38
C THR A 563 26.14 31.52 6.42
N HIS A 564 26.30 32.60 5.64
CA HIS A 564 25.38 33.73 5.59
C HIS A 564 24.93 34.00 4.15
N SER A 565 23.78 34.65 4.01
CA SER A 565 23.29 35.20 2.75
C SER A 565 23.02 36.70 2.94
N GLU A 566 23.49 37.54 2.03
CA GLU A 566 23.25 38.98 2.10
C GLU A 566 21.84 39.33 1.60
N SER A 567 21.09 40.11 2.40
CA SER A 567 19.78 40.63 1.99
C SER A 567 19.90 41.93 1.19
N LEU A 568 18.81 42.38 0.57
CA LEU A 568 18.75 43.69 -0.10
C LEU A 568 19.03 44.88 0.84
N SER A 569 18.87 44.70 2.15
CA SER A 569 19.22 45.69 3.17
C SER A 569 20.64 45.52 3.71
N HIS A 570 21.48 44.73 3.04
CA HIS A 570 22.86 44.42 3.41
C HIS A 570 23.01 43.71 4.76
N LEU A 571 21.94 43.07 5.24
CA LEU A 571 22.00 42.24 6.45
C LEU A 571 22.54 40.87 6.09
N GLN A 572 23.52 40.40 6.87
CA GLN A 572 24.05 39.04 6.76
C GLN A 572 23.11 38.08 7.49
N ILE A 573 22.22 37.44 6.73
CA ILE A 573 21.24 36.50 7.27
C ILE A 573 21.92 35.14 7.46
N PRO A 574 21.97 34.60 8.69
CA PRO A 574 22.60 33.30 8.92
C PRO A 574 21.75 32.17 8.33
N LYS A 575 22.40 31.25 7.61
CA LYS A 575 21.74 30.04 7.11
C LYS A 575 21.32 29.13 8.26
N ILE A 576 22.11 29.05 9.32
CA ILE A 576 21.78 28.29 10.53
C ILE A 576 21.81 29.24 11.73
N SER A 577 20.68 29.36 12.42
CA SER A 577 20.55 30.15 13.64
C SER A 577 20.74 29.24 14.85
N LEU A 578 21.58 29.65 15.80
CA LEU A 578 21.85 28.90 17.03
C LEU A 578 21.15 29.55 18.23
N PRO A 579 20.72 28.77 19.24
CA PRO A 579 20.10 29.31 20.42
C PRO A 579 21.08 30.17 21.22
N LYS A 580 20.53 31.15 21.95
CA LYS A 580 21.27 32.05 22.83
C LYS A 580 21.35 31.54 24.27
N TYR A 581 21.29 30.22 24.47
CA TYR A 581 21.38 29.62 25.80
C TYR A 581 22.78 29.77 26.38
N GLU A 582 22.84 30.09 27.67
CA GLU A 582 24.06 30.17 28.46
C GLU A 582 24.16 29.00 29.45
N ALA A 583 23.02 28.57 30.00
CA ALA A 583 22.96 27.49 30.96
C ALA A 583 23.27 26.14 30.31
N TRP A 584 24.16 25.37 30.93
CA TRP A 584 24.59 24.07 30.38
C TRP A 584 23.46 23.05 30.30
N GLY A 585 22.44 23.14 31.16
CA GLY A 585 21.25 22.31 31.06
C GLY A 585 20.51 22.50 29.74
N ASP A 586 20.20 23.75 29.39
CA ASP A 586 19.44 24.06 28.16
C ASP A 586 20.25 23.78 26.90
N VAL A 587 21.56 24.10 26.90
CA VAL A 587 22.48 23.75 25.81
C VAL A 587 22.51 22.24 25.58
N LEU A 588 22.62 21.46 26.66
CA LEU A 588 22.69 20.00 26.56
C LEU A 588 21.36 19.41 26.08
N LEU A 589 20.22 19.82 26.66
CA LEU A 589 18.92 19.31 26.23
C LEU A 589 18.68 19.59 24.75
N TRP A 590 18.92 20.83 24.31
CA TRP A 590 18.75 21.22 22.91
C TRP A 590 19.64 20.39 21.98
N SER A 591 20.91 20.14 22.38
CA SER A 591 21.85 19.34 21.60
C SER A 591 21.45 17.86 21.52
N LEU A 592 20.81 17.30 22.55
CA LEU A 592 20.37 15.91 22.59
C LEU A 592 19.02 15.66 21.89
N GLN A 593 18.16 16.67 21.81
CA GLN A 593 16.78 16.53 21.32
C GLN A 593 16.56 17.12 19.93
N GLU A 594 17.16 18.28 19.62
CA GLU A 594 16.96 18.96 18.34
C GLU A 594 18.23 19.04 17.50
N ASN A 595 19.29 19.56 18.10
CA ASN A 595 20.60 19.83 17.50
C ASN A 595 20.55 20.69 16.21
N VAL A 596 21.72 21.01 15.67
CA VAL A 596 21.85 21.59 14.33
C VAL A 596 21.55 20.54 13.25
N PRO A 597 21.16 20.96 12.03
CA PRO A 597 21.05 20.04 10.91
C PRO A 597 22.37 19.29 10.69
N GLY A 598 22.30 18.01 10.34
CA GLY A 598 23.47 17.16 10.10
C GLY A 598 24.05 16.46 11.33
N ASP A 599 23.56 16.75 12.54
CA ASP A 599 23.97 16.09 13.78
C ASP A 599 22.83 15.31 14.42
N PHE A 600 23.16 14.21 15.10
CA PHE A 600 22.17 13.39 15.83
C PHE A 600 21.41 14.22 16.87
N PRO A 601 20.07 14.06 17.02
CA PRO A 601 19.19 13.07 16.37
C PRO A 601 18.58 13.52 15.02
N TYR A 602 19.23 14.44 14.31
CA TYR A 602 18.88 14.92 12.97
C TYR A 602 17.49 15.57 12.87
N THR A 603 16.94 16.02 14.00
CA THR A 603 15.58 16.59 14.09
C THR A 603 15.39 17.74 13.11
N SER A 604 16.37 18.64 12.99
CA SER A 604 16.33 19.82 12.11
C SER A 604 16.85 19.59 10.68
N GLY A 605 17.27 18.36 10.35
CA GLY A 605 17.75 17.99 9.02
C GLY A 605 18.94 17.03 9.07
N ILE A 606 19.17 16.30 7.97
CA ILE A 606 20.20 15.25 7.89
C ILE A 606 21.55 15.73 7.34
N TYR A 607 21.61 16.96 6.81
CA TYR A 607 22.84 17.57 6.29
C TYR A 607 23.08 18.91 6.99
N PRO A 608 24.34 19.33 7.20
CA PRO A 608 24.66 20.61 7.83
C PRO A 608 24.04 21.83 7.13
N PHE A 609 23.95 21.76 5.80
CA PHE A 609 23.30 22.75 4.95
C PHE A 609 22.56 22.05 3.80
N LYS A 610 21.57 22.73 3.23
CA LYS A 610 20.88 22.34 2.00
C LYS A 610 21.87 22.33 0.82
N ARG A 611 21.58 21.51 -0.19
CA ARG A 611 22.41 21.42 -1.39
C ARG A 611 22.31 22.70 -2.21
N THR A 612 23.45 23.16 -2.72
CA THR A 612 23.51 24.24 -3.71
C THR A 612 23.35 23.65 -5.12
N GLY A 613 22.44 24.21 -5.92
CA GLY A 613 22.23 23.82 -7.33
C GLY A 613 21.36 22.56 -7.57
N GLU A 614 20.85 21.90 -6.53
CA GLU A 614 19.89 20.79 -6.65
C GLU A 614 18.69 21.06 -5.74
N ASP A 615 17.72 21.83 -6.25
CA ASP A 615 16.46 22.10 -5.55
C ASP A 615 15.72 20.79 -5.19
N PRO A 616 14.93 20.76 -4.10
CA PRO A 616 14.14 19.59 -3.74
C PRO A 616 13.01 19.29 -4.73
N THR A 617 12.75 20.22 -5.67
CA THR A 617 11.73 20.13 -6.70
C THR A 617 11.83 18.80 -7.46
N ARG A 618 10.74 18.05 -7.44
CA ARG A 618 10.59 16.81 -8.22
C ARG A 618 9.26 16.86 -8.96
N MET A 619 9.32 16.59 -10.26
CA MET A 619 8.19 16.81 -11.15
C MET A 619 7.47 15.50 -11.44
N PHE A 620 6.21 15.43 -11.01
CA PHE A 620 5.31 14.31 -11.26
C PHE A 620 4.69 14.46 -12.64
N ALA A 621 4.87 13.47 -13.51
CA ALA A 621 4.28 13.44 -14.83
C ALA A 621 4.03 12.01 -15.29
N GLY A 622 2.96 11.85 -16.07
CA GLY A 622 2.56 10.59 -16.68
C GLY A 622 1.23 10.79 -17.39
N GLU A 623 1.24 10.71 -18.72
CA GLU A 623 0.03 10.80 -19.55
C GLU A 623 0.29 10.13 -20.91
N GLY A 624 -0.71 9.40 -21.41
CA GLY A 624 -0.68 8.77 -22.74
C GLY A 624 0.43 7.73 -22.89
N GLY A 625 1.07 7.72 -24.05
CA GLY A 625 2.21 6.84 -24.34
C GLY A 625 3.55 7.36 -23.79
N PRO A 626 4.61 6.51 -23.83
CA PRO A 626 5.93 6.86 -23.31
C PRO A 626 6.52 8.09 -23.99
N GLU A 627 6.28 8.31 -25.28
CA GLU A 627 6.77 9.49 -26.01
C GLU A 627 6.11 10.79 -25.53
N ARG A 628 4.80 10.78 -25.26
CA ARG A 628 4.10 11.97 -24.74
C ARG A 628 4.61 12.36 -23.36
N THR A 629 4.77 11.37 -22.48
CA THR A 629 5.34 11.60 -21.15
C THR A 629 6.81 12.01 -21.23
N ASN A 630 7.60 11.45 -22.15
CA ASN A 630 8.97 11.88 -22.42
C ASN A 630 9.04 13.37 -22.84
N ARG A 631 8.16 13.80 -23.75
CA ARG A 631 8.03 15.21 -24.13
C ARG A 631 7.73 16.10 -22.93
N ARG A 632 6.81 15.68 -22.06
CA ARG A 632 6.50 16.41 -20.82
C ARG A 632 7.72 16.50 -19.90
N PHE A 633 8.45 15.41 -19.67
CA PHE A 633 9.67 15.43 -18.86
C PHE A 633 10.71 16.41 -19.39
N HIS A 634 10.94 16.44 -20.71
CA HIS A 634 11.87 17.39 -21.34
C HIS A 634 11.38 18.83 -21.19
N TYR A 635 10.08 19.08 -21.37
CA TYR A 635 9.49 20.41 -21.19
C TYR A 635 9.70 20.94 -19.77
N VAL A 636 9.30 20.16 -18.76
CA VAL A 636 9.34 20.63 -17.37
C VAL A 636 10.76 20.75 -16.81
N SER A 637 11.72 20.00 -17.37
CA SER A 637 13.10 19.98 -16.92
C SER A 637 14.07 20.79 -17.78
N LEU A 638 13.62 21.41 -18.88
CA LEU A 638 14.49 21.95 -19.92
C LEU A 638 15.63 22.84 -19.38
N ASP A 639 15.28 23.83 -18.55
CA ASP A 639 16.20 24.83 -18.00
C ASP A 639 16.76 24.47 -16.61
N MET A 640 16.62 23.22 -16.18
CA MET A 640 17.13 22.73 -14.89
C MET A 640 18.44 21.96 -15.06
N ASP A 641 19.47 22.30 -14.30
CA ASP A 641 20.75 21.56 -14.29
C ASP A 641 20.58 20.13 -13.74
N ALA A 642 19.75 19.96 -12.70
CA ALA A 642 19.42 18.67 -12.10
C ALA A 642 18.12 18.11 -12.68
N LYS A 643 18.17 16.91 -13.29
CA LYS A 643 16.99 16.25 -13.86
C LYS A 643 16.37 15.30 -12.82
N ARG A 644 15.36 15.77 -12.09
CA ARG A 644 14.66 14.99 -11.04
C ARG A 644 13.24 14.62 -11.50
N LEU A 645 13.12 13.46 -12.13
CA LEU A 645 11.88 12.97 -12.73
C LEU A 645 11.05 12.19 -11.72
N SER A 646 9.73 12.24 -11.83
CA SER A 646 8.81 11.35 -11.11
C SER A 646 7.72 10.85 -12.05
N THR A 647 7.66 9.53 -12.22
CA THR A 647 6.79 8.87 -13.18
C THR A 647 5.51 8.38 -12.51
N ALA A 648 4.37 8.76 -13.09
CA ALA A 648 3.04 8.26 -12.78
C ALA A 648 2.60 7.27 -13.86
N PHE A 649 2.22 6.05 -13.49
CA PHE A 649 1.80 5.01 -14.43
C PHE A 649 0.28 4.95 -14.54
N ASP A 650 -0.23 4.56 -15.72
CA ASP A 650 -1.67 4.34 -15.89
C ASP A 650 -2.16 3.17 -15.04
N SER A 651 -3.48 3.11 -14.81
CA SER A 651 -4.07 2.07 -13.96
C SER A 651 -3.82 0.66 -14.51
N VAL A 652 -3.72 0.48 -15.83
CA VAL A 652 -3.38 -0.81 -16.46
C VAL A 652 -1.99 -1.29 -16.01
N THR A 653 -0.98 -0.42 -16.11
CA THR A 653 0.39 -0.69 -15.66
C THR A 653 0.47 -0.87 -14.15
N LEU A 654 -0.25 -0.05 -13.36
CA LEU A 654 -0.25 -0.12 -11.89
C LEU A 654 -0.69 -1.49 -11.37
N TYR A 655 -1.58 -2.18 -12.11
CA TYR A 655 -2.07 -3.51 -11.78
C TYR A 655 -1.35 -4.62 -12.55
N GLY A 656 -0.22 -4.33 -13.21
CA GLY A 656 0.60 -5.35 -13.84
C GLY A 656 -0.03 -6.01 -15.07
N ASN A 657 -0.97 -5.34 -15.74
CA ASN A 657 -1.67 -5.84 -16.92
C ASN A 657 -1.08 -5.25 -18.21
N ASP A 658 -1.31 -5.93 -19.33
CA ASP A 658 -1.03 -5.39 -20.66
C ASP A 658 -2.23 -4.59 -21.22
N PRO A 659 -1.99 -3.56 -22.05
CA PRO A 659 -3.05 -2.89 -22.81
C PRO A 659 -3.83 -3.89 -23.69
N ASN A 660 -5.16 -3.74 -23.76
CA ASN A 660 -6.05 -4.67 -24.45
C ASN A 660 -7.27 -3.96 -25.08
N LEU A 661 -7.90 -4.58 -26.09
CA LEU A 661 -9.12 -4.10 -26.74
C LEU A 661 -10.38 -4.23 -25.87
N ARG A 662 -10.36 -5.07 -24.83
CA ARG A 662 -11.49 -5.22 -23.91
C ARG A 662 -11.90 -3.84 -23.35
N PRO A 663 -13.16 -3.39 -23.47
CA PRO A 663 -13.51 -1.98 -23.22
C PRO A 663 -13.13 -1.45 -21.84
N ASP A 664 -13.23 -2.28 -20.79
CA ASP A 664 -12.88 -1.92 -19.42
C ASP A 664 -11.35 -1.75 -19.18
N ILE A 665 -10.51 -2.32 -20.06
CA ILE A 665 -9.06 -2.05 -20.12
C ILE A 665 -8.78 -0.90 -21.09
N TYR A 666 -9.37 -0.94 -22.30
CA TYR A 666 -9.13 0.03 -23.37
C TYR A 666 -9.44 1.48 -22.95
N GLY A 667 -10.51 1.68 -22.18
CA GLY A 667 -10.88 2.97 -21.61
C GLY A 667 -9.84 3.55 -20.64
N LYS A 668 -8.89 2.73 -20.16
CA LYS A 668 -7.93 3.10 -19.10
C LYS A 668 -6.48 3.23 -19.59
N ILE A 669 -6.16 2.72 -20.79
CA ILE A 669 -4.82 2.81 -21.39
C ILE A 669 -4.39 4.27 -21.51
N GLY A 670 -3.27 4.62 -20.88
CA GLY A 670 -2.65 5.96 -20.91
C GLY A 670 -3.45 7.06 -20.21
N ASN A 671 -4.53 6.71 -19.49
CA ASN A 671 -5.31 7.66 -18.70
C ASN A 671 -4.76 7.73 -17.27
N ALA A 672 -4.73 8.95 -16.70
CA ALA A 672 -4.19 9.26 -15.37
C ALA A 672 -2.71 8.84 -15.14
N GLY A 673 -2.00 8.44 -16.19
CA GLY A 673 -0.61 8.00 -16.11
C GLY A 673 -0.08 7.54 -17.47
N VAL A 674 1.22 7.22 -17.53
CA VAL A 674 1.84 6.66 -18.73
C VAL A 674 1.61 5.16 -18.83
N SER A 675 1.27 4.68 -20.04
CA SER A 675 1.14 3.24 -20.31
C SER A 675 2.48 2.61 -20.64
N ILE A 676 2.96 1.67 -19.81
CA ILE A 676 4.26 1.00 -19.95
C ILE A 676 4.05 -0.51 -19.77
N CYS A 677 4.22 -1.27 -20.85
CA CYS A 677 4.01 -2.72 -20.83
C CYS A 677 5.29 -3.53 -21.09
N CYS A 678 6.38 -2.87 -21.51
CA CYS A 678 7.61 -3.55 -21.90
C CYS A 678 8.88 -2.69 -21.71
N LEU A 679 10.05 -3.31 -21.91
CA LEU A 679 11.35 -2.63 -21.86
C LEU A 679 11.47 -1.47 -22.86
N ASP A 680 10.98 -1.65 -24.08
CA ASP A 680 11.10 -0.61 -25.12
C ASP A 680 10.28 0.63 -24.79
N ASP A 681 9.17 0.49 -24.06
CA ASP A 681 8.43 1.63 -23.54
C ASP A 681 9.24 2.40 -22.49
N ALA A 682 9.93 1.71 -21.59
CA ALA A 682 10.83 2.35 -20.62
C ALA A 682 12.00 3.07 -21.30
N LYS A 683 12.56 2.49 -22.38
CA LYS A 683 13.59 3.16 -23.20
C LYS A 683 13.07 4.45 -23.83
N LYS A 684 11.89 4.42 -24.44
CA LYS A 684 11.24 5.61 -25.04
C LYS A 684 10.97 6.68 -23.97
N LEU A 685 10.40 6.26 -22.83
CA LEU A 685 10.03 7.12 -21.72
C LEU A 685 11.21 7.94 -21.19
N TYR A 686 12.37 7.31 -21.03
CA TYR A 686 13.58 7.95 -20.49
C TYR A 686 14.61 8.37 -21.54
N SER A 687 14.23 8.34 -22.82
CA SER A 687 15.12 8.75 -23.91
C SER A 687 15.58 10.20 -23.76
N GLY A 688 16.86 10.44 -24.06
CA GLY A 688 17.51 11.74 -23.90
C GLY A 688 17.91 12.10 -22.46
N PHE A 689 17.49 11.33 -21.45
CA PHE A 689 17.96 11.49 -20.07
C PHE A 689 19.03 10.44 -19.75
N GLU A 690 20.25 10.90 -19.47
CA GLU A 690 21.34 10.01 -19.06
C GLU A 690 21.09 9.46 -17.64
N LEU A 691 20.67 8.21 -17.53
CA LEU A 691 20.23 7.59 -16.27
C LEU A 691 21.37 7.30 -15.27
N THR A 692 22.60 7.24 -15.76
CA THR A 692 23.83 7.07 -14.96
C THR A 692 24.44 8.41 -14.52
N ASN A 693 23.92 9.53 -15.00
CA ASN A 693 24.43 10.85 -14.68
C ASN A 693 24.21 11.15 -13.19
N PRO A 694 25.23 11.66 -12.47
CA PRO A 694 25.08 12.01 -11.06
C PRO A 694 24.05 13.12 -10.83
N MET A 695 23.61 13.88 -11.82
CA MET A 695 22.58 14.92 -11.69
C MET A 695 21.19 14.49 -12.20
N THR A 696 21.06 13.26 -12.69
CA THR A 696 19.77 12.66 -13.05
C THR A 696 19.28 11.73 -11.94
N SER A 697 18.01 11.80 -11.56
CA SER A 697 17.38 10.80 -10.70
C SER A 697 15.92 10.60 -11.03
N VAL A 698 15.52 9.34 -11.19
CA VAL A 698 14.15 8.96 -11.55
C VAL A 698 13.45 8.34 -10.35
N SER A 699 12.25 8.83 -10.04
CA SER A 699 11.33 8.23 -9.08
C SER A 699 10.19 7.56 -9.84
N MET A 700 9.86 6.31 -9.50
CA MET A 700 8.78 5.55 -10.12
C MET A 700 7.73 5.20 -9.06
N THR A 701 6.52 5.75 -9.19
CA THR A 701 5.40 5.50 -8.28
C THR A 701 4.65 4.25 -8.72
N ILE A 702 5.19 3.09 -8.36
CA ILE A 702 4.67 1.75 -8.68
C ILE A 702 4.80 0.85 -7.46
N ASN A 703 3.82 -0.03 -7.23
CA ASN A 703 3.78 -0.92 -6.04
C ASN A 703 3.66 -2.40 -6.43
N GLY A 704 2.47 -2.87 -6.82
CA GLY A 704 2.21 -4.29 -7.14
C GLY A 704 3.27 -4.92 -8.08
N PRO A 705 3.45 -4.40 -9.29
CA PRO A 705 4.45 -4.90 -10.23
C PRO A 705 5.80 -4.15 -10.15
N ALA A 706 6.12 -3.52 -9.02
CA ALA A 706 7.34 -2.71 -8.89
C ALA A 706 8.64 -3.44 -9.27
N PRO A 707 8.85 -4.74 -8.93
CA PRO A 707 10.03 -5.48 -9.37
C PRO A 707 10.14 -5.59 -10.90
N MET A 708 9.03 -5.73 -11.64
CA MET A 708 9.05 -5.80 -13.10
C MET A 708 9.45 -4.46 -13.71
N LEU A 709 8.82 -3.37 -13.27
CA LEU A 709 9.13 -2.01 -13.75
C LEU A 709 10.57 -1.61 -13.40
N LEU A 710 11.09 -2.04 -12.25
CA LEU A 710 12.49 -1.88 -11.89
C LEU A 710 13.41 -2.65 -12.84
N GLY A 711 13.04 -3.87 -13.25
CA GLY A 711 13.75 -4.63 -14.27
C GLY A 711 13.79 -3.92 -15.62
N PHE A 712 12.66 -3.38 -16.10
CA PHE A 712 12.62 -2.55 -17.30
C PHE A 712 13.52 -1.32 -17.18
N PHE A 713 13.45 -0.59 -16.06
CA PHE A 713 14.25 0.60 -15.82
C PHE A 713 15.76 0.31 -15.79
N MET A 714 16.18 -0.74 -15.09
CA MET A 714 17.59 -1.13 -15.00
C MET A 714 18.13 -1.55 -16.37
N ASN A 715 17.36 -2.35 -17.13
CA ASN A 715 17.75 -2.73 -18.50
C ASN A 715 17.79 -1.51 -19.45
N ALA A 716 16.85 -0.56 -19.33
CA ALA A 716 16.89 0.67 -20.12
C ALA A 716 18.16 1.50 -19.83
N ALA A 717 18.58 1.59 -18.57
CA ALA A 717 19.83 2.26 -18.20
C ALA A 717 21.08 1.51 -18.73
N ILE A 718 21.08 0.18 -18.68
CA ILE A 718 22.15 -0.66 -19.23
C ILE A 718 22.28 -0.45 -20.74
N ASP A 719 21.15 -0.43 -21.45
CA ASP A 719 21.12 -0.26 -22.90
C ASP A 719 21.56 1.15 -23.33
N GLN A 720 21.32 2.20 -22.51
CA GLN A 720 21.91 3.53 -22.75
C GLN A 720 23.45 3.51 -22.72
N GLU A 721 24.05 2.79 -21.77
CA GLU A 721 25.52 2.68 -21.69
C GLU A 721 26.08 1.77 -22.79
N CYS A 722 25.33 0.75 -23.21
CA CYS A 722 25.67 -0.05 -24.39
C CYS A 722 25.66 0.81 -25.66
N GLU A 723 24.65 1.67 -25.84
CA GLU A 723 24.59 2.63 -26.95
C GLU A 723 25.78 3.58 -26.95
N LYS A 724 26.19 4.11 -25.79
CA LYS A 724 27.38 4.97 -25.69
C LYS A 724 28.66 4.23 -26.07
N TYR A 725 28.79 2.97 -25.65
CA TYR A 725 29.92 2.13 -26.03
C TYR A 725 29.95 1.90 -27.54
N ILE A 726 28.82 1.51 -28.14
CA ILE A 726 28.67 1.30 -29.59
C ILE A 726 29.12 2.54 -30.37
N LYS A 727 28.65 3.74 -29.97
CA LYS A 727 29.04 5.01 -30.61
C LYS A 727 30.52 5.36 -30.43
N THR A 728 31.09 5.04 -29.26
CA THR A 728 32.50 5.33 -28.96
C THR A 728 33.44 4.45 -29.79
N GLU A 729 33.04 3.19 -30.02
CA GLU A 729 33.83 2.22 -30.78
C GLU A 729 33.52 2.22 -32.28
N GLY A 730 32.55 3.02 -32.75
CA GLY A 730 32.19 3.12 -34.17
C GLY A 730 31.48 1.88 -34.73
N LEU A 731 30.67 1.20 -33.92
CA LEU A 731 30.02 -0.06 -34.25
C LEU A 731 28.59 0.09 -34.80
N GLU A 732 28.10 1.31 -35.02
CA GLU A 732 26.69 1.59 -35.35
C GLU A 732 26.18 0.82 -36.57
N GLU A 733 26.94 0.81 -37.67
CA GLU A 733 26.54 0.11 -38.90
C GLU A 733 26.51 -1.41 -38.73
N GLU A 734 27.43 -1.97 -37.93
CA GLU A 734 27.46 -3.40 -37.65
C GLU A 734 26.25 -3.81 -36.81
N ILE A 735 25.95 -3.02 -35.78
CA ILE A 735 24.85 -3.28 -34.85
C ILE A 735 23.51 -3.12 -35.56
N GLU A 736 23.33 -2.09 -36.40
CA GLU A 736 22.08 -1.92 -37.16
C GLU A 736 21.81 -3.13 -38.09
N LYS A 737 22.84 -3.64 -38.79
CA LYS A 737 22.72 -4.88 -39.59
C LYS A 737 22.33 -6.09 -38.75
N LYS A 738 22.88 -6.21 -37.53
CA LYS A 738 22.49 -7.28 -36.59
C LYS A 738 21.02 -7.16 -36.20
N ILE A 739 20.56 -5.94 -35.88
CA ILE A 739 19.16 -5.70 -35.49
C ILE A 739 18.20 -5.99 -36.64
N GLU A 740 18.52 -5.53 -37.86
CA GLU A 740 17.76 -5.87 -39.07
C GLU A 740 17.68 -7.39 -39.27
N SER A 741 18.80 -8.11 -39.10
CA SER A 741 18.81 -9.58 -39.19
C SER A 741 17.92 -10.24 -38.13
N ILE A 742 17.92 -9.73 -36.90
CA ILE A 742 17.06 -10.23 -35.81
C ILE A 742 15.59 -10.02 -36.18
N TYR A 743 15.19 -8.81 -36.58
CA TYR A 743 13.79 -8.49 -36.89
C TYR A 743 13.29 -9.17 -38.17
N ASN A 744 14.15 -9.35 -39.17
CA ASN A 744 13.83 -10.17 -40.34
C ASN A 744 13.52 -11.64 -39.98
N LYS A 745 14.16 -12.18 -38.93
CA LYS A 745 13.85 -13.51 -38.41
C LYS A 745 12.58 -13.55 -37.56
N LYS A 746 12.34 -12.51 -36.75
CA LYS A 746 11.15 -12.42 -35.88
C LYS A 746 9.85 -12.24 -36.69
N GLY A 747 9.91 -11.67 -37.90
CA GLY A 747 8.74 -11.47 -38.75
C GLY A 747 7.79 -10.36 -38.32
N VAL A 748 8.11 -9.63 -37.25
CA VAL A 748 7.33 -8.51 -36.70
C VAL A 748 8.01 -7.17 -36.96
N LYS A 749 7.28 -6.06 -36.74
CA LYS A 749 7.86 -4.72 -36.91
C LYS A 749 8.79 -4.36 -35.76
N ARG A 750 9.92 -3.72 -36.07
CA ARG A 750 10.81 -3.12 -35.06
C ARG A 750 10.13 -1.92 -34.38
N PRO A 751 10.12 -1.84 -33.04
CA PRO A 751 9.64 -0.67 -32.31
C PRO A 751 10.41 0.61 -32.69
N LYS A 752 9.70 1.74 -32.71
CA LYS A 752 10.27 3.07 -33.02
C LYS A 752 9.68 4.12 -32.09
N TYR A 753 10.42 5.21 -31.87
CA TYR A 753 9.90 6.39 -31.19
C TYR A 753 8.88 7.10 -32.10
N GLN A 754 7.68 7.37 -31.58
CA GLN A 754 6.61 8.03 -32.33
C GLN A 754 6.69 9.57 -32.26
N GLY A 755 6.72 10.20 -33.44
CA GLY A 755 6.77 11.65 -33.60
C GLY A 755 8.19 12.24 -33.47
N ASP A 756 8.26 13.57 -33.44
CA ASP A 756 9.53 14.30 -33.33
C ASP A 756 10.11 14.22 -31.92
N LEU A 757 11.44 14.21 -31.83
CA LEU A 757 12.14 14.29 -30.54
C LEU A 757 11.91 15.68 -29.91
N PRO A 758 11.55 15.75 -28.61
CA PRO A 758 11.38 17.02 -27.93
C PRO A 758 12.70 17.78 -27.85
N LYS A 759 12.60 19.11 -27.72
CA LYS A 759 13.76 19.96 -27.46
C LYS A 759 14.50 19.48 -26.20
N GLY A 760 15.81 19.28 -26.31
CA GLY A 760 16.66 18.75 -25.23
C GLY A 760 16.89 17.24 -25.30
N ASN A 761 16.14 16.50 -26.13
CA ASN A 761 16.36 15.06 -26.35
C ASN A 761 17.38 14.85 -27.48
N ASN A 762 18.48 14.14 -27.19
CA ASN A 762 19.56 13.83 -28.12
C ASN A 762 19.46 12.42 -28.75
N GLY A 763 18.34 11.72 -28.53
CA GLY A 763 18.10 10.36 -29.03
C GLY A 763 18.75 9.24 -28.22
N LEU A 764 19.46 9.53 -27.12
CA LEU A 764 20.05 8.52 -26.25
C LEU A 764 18.98 7.55 -25.72
N GLY A 765 19.22 6.25 -25.85
CA GLY A 765 18.33 5.17 -25.42
C GLY A 765 17.43 4.62 -26.54
N LEU A 766 17.47 5.20 -27.74
CA LEU A 766 16.62 4.79 -28.86
C LEU A 766 17.33 3.85 -29.85
N MET A 767 18.67 3.76 -29.83
CA MET A 767 19.42 2.92 -30.79
C MET A 767 19.07 1.44 -30.66
N LEU A 768 18.83 0.98 -29.43
CA LEU A 768 18.57 -0.43 -29.13
C LEU A 768 17.07 -0.72 -28.94
N LEU A 769 16.15 0.05 -29.55
CA LEU A 769 14.73 -0.33 -29.54
C LEU A 769 14.53 -1.68 -30.23
N GLY A 770 13.91 -2.63 -29.51
CA GLY A 770 13.58 -3.96 -29.98
C GLY A 770 14.58 -5.08 -29.66
N VAL A 771 15.74 -4.73 -29.10
CA VAL A 771 16.82 -5.65 -28.72
C VAL A 771 17.45 -5.20 -27.41
N SER A 772 18.22 -6.03 -26.73
CA SER A 772 19.04 -5.61 -25.58
C SER A 772 20.54 -5.64 -25.90
N GLY A 773 21.36 -4.98 -25.08
CA GLY A 773 22.81 -4.91 -25.30
C GLY A 773 23.49 -6.27 -25.42
N ASP A 774 22.98 -7.31 -24.76
CA ASP A 774 23.48 -8.69 -24.82
C ASP A 774 23.12 -9.43 -26.11
N ASP A 775 22.11 -9.00 -26.86
CA ASP A 775 21.82 -9.55 -28.19
C ASP A 775 22.84 -9.06 -29.24
N VAL A 776 23.47 -7.90 -29.02
CA VAL A 776 24.24 -7.19 -30.06
C VAL A 776 25.74 -7.03 -29.73
N LEU A 777 26.11 -7.02 -28.45
CA LEU A 777 27.49 -6.92 -27.97
C LEU A 777 28.04 -8.27 -27.47
N PRO A 778 29.37 -8.48 -27.50
CA PRO A 778 29.98 -9.64 -26.86
C PRO A 778 29.66 -9.71 -25.35
N ASN A 779 29.35 -10.91 -24.86
CA ASN A 779 28.90 -11.13 -23.47
C ASN A 779 29.82 -10.50 -22.41
N ALA A 780 31.15 -10.64 -22.56
CA ALA A 780 32.11 -10.08 -21.60
C ALA A 780 32.04 -8.54 -21.50
N ILE A 781 31.79 -7.86 -22.62
CA ILE A 781 31.63 -6.40 -22.66
C ILE A 781 30.31 -6.01 -22.02
N TYR A 782 29.21 -6.66 -22.41
CA TYR A 782 27.90 -6.41 -21.84
C TYR A 782 27.88 -6.60 -20.32
N GLN A 783 28.45 -7.69 -19.80
CA GLN A 783 28.47 -7.95 -18.35
C GLN A 783 29.25 -6.88 -17.58
N LYS A 784 30.35 -6.39 -18.14
CA LYS A 784 31.10 -5.27 -17.56
C LYS A 784 30.24 -4.00 -17.51
N ILE A 785 29.58 -3.64 -18.62
CA ILE A 785 28.68 -2.48 -18.69
C ILE A 785 27.54 -2.64 -17.69
N LYS A 786 26.86 -3.80 -17.66
CA LYS A 786 25.76 -4.11 -16.73
C LYS A 786 26.15 -3.82 -15.28
N LEU A 787 27.27 -4.39 -14.81
CA LEU A 787 27.75 -4.23 -13.42
C LEU A 787 28.12 -2.78 -13.08
N GLU A 788 28.79 -2.07 -13.99
CA GLU A 788 29.16 -0.67 -13.77
C GLU A 788 27.94 0.27 -13.77
N THR A 789 26.95 0.00 -14.62
CA THR A 789 25.75 0.81 -14.77
C THR A 789 24.87 0.74 -13.53
N ILE A 790 24.49 -0.46 -13.09
CA ILE A 790 23.57 -0.63 -11.95
C ILE A 790 24.15 -0.06 -10.64
N ALA A 791 25.48 -0.03 -10.49
CA ALA A 791 26.13 0.59 -9.35
C ALA A 791 26.09 2.13 -9.37
N LYS A 792 25.94 2.76 -10.55
CA LYS A 792 25.92 4.21 -10.75
C LYS A 792 24.51 4.79 -10.73
N VAL A 793 23.54 4.09 -11.31
CA VAL A 793 22.14 4.52 -11.49
C VAL A 793 21.54 5.11 -10.21
N ARG A 794 20.86 6.25 -10.35
CA ARG A 794 20.22 6.99 -9.26
C ARG A 794 18.70 7.00 -9.41
N GLY A 795 17.97 6.66 -8.36
CA GLY A 795 16.52 6.71 -8.41
C GLY A 795 15.81 6.14 -7.19
N THR A 796 14.51 5.98 -7.31
CA THR A 796 13.61 5.45 -6.29
C THR A 796 12.52 4.66 -6.96
N VAL A 797 12.25 3.46 -6.47
CA VAL A 797 10.99 2.76 -6.72
C VAL A 797 10.17 2.82 -5.45
N GLN A 798 8.85 3.05 -5.56
CA GLN A 798 8.02 3.21 -4.39
C GLN A 798 7.84 1.90 -3.62
N ALA A 799 7.22 0.90 -4.26
CA ALA A 799 7.28 -0.51 -3.86
C ALA A 799 6.96 -0.82 -2.37
N ASP A 800 6.13 0.00 -1.73
CA ASP A 800 5.73 -0.23 -0.34
C ASP A 800 4.44 -1.05 -0.31
N ILE A 801 4.57 -2.36 -0.15
CA ILE A 801 3.48 -3.33 -0.14
C ILE A 801 2.59 -3.20 1.10
N LEU A 802 3.15 -2.78 2.24
CA LEU A 802 2.39 -2.70 3.50
C LEU A 802 1.30 -1.63 3.43
N LYS A 803 1.57 -0.47 2.81
CA LYS A 803 0.54 0.56 2.61
C LYS A 803 -0.55 0.15 1.61
N GLU A 804 -0.29 -0.82 0.73
CA GLU A 804 -1.25 -1.25 -0.28
C GLU A 804 -2.44 -1.93 0.37
N ASP A 805 -2.20 -2.86 1.29
CA ASP A 805 -3.28 -3.54 2.02
C ASP A 805 -3.93 -2.63 3.08
N GLN A 806 -3.18 -1.66 3.62
CA GLN A 806 -3.69 -0.70 4.60
C GLN A 806 -4.60 0.38 3.98
N ALA A 807 -4.29 0.87 2.77
CA ALA A 807 -4.96 2.04 2.19
C ALA A 807 -5.10 2.06 0.66
N GLN A 808 -4.01 1.84 -0.10
CA GLN A 808 -3.99 2.18 -1.54
C GLN A 808 -4.66 1.12 -2.44
N ASN A 809 -4.77 -0.12 -1.97
CA ASN A 809 -5.47 -1.21 -2.63
C ASN A 809 -4.96 -1.58 -4.04
N THR A 810 -3.67 -1.36 -4.37
CA THR A 810 -3.04 -1.80 -5.64
C THR A 810 -2.15 -3.04 -5.49
N CYS A 811 -2.38 -3.83 -4.44
CA CYS A 811 -1.71 -5.11 -4.26
C CYS A 811 -2.26 -6.15 -5.24
N ILE A 812 -1.40 -6.71 -6.09
CA ILE A 812 -1.79 -7.73 -7.07
C ILE A 812 -1.36 -9.15 -6.66
N PHE A 813 -0.29 -9.28 -5.87
CA PHE A 813 0.16 -10.55 -5.31
C PHE A 813 -0.26 -10.71 -3.85
N SER A 814 -0.21 -11.92 -3.32
CA SER A 814 -0.31 -12.13 -1.87
C SER A 814 0.73 -11.25 -1.14
N THR A 815 0.35 -10.66 0.01
CA THR A 815 1.23 -9.74 0.76
C THR A 815 2.57 -10.38 1.11
N GLU A 816 2.56 -11.68 1.44
CA GLU A 816 3.78 -12.42 1.76
C GLU A 816 4.70 -12.56 0.54
N PHE A 817 4.15 -12.94 -0.61
CA PHE A 817 4.93 -13.06 -1.84
C PHE A 817 5.48 -11.71 -2.31
N ALA A 818 4.68 -10.66 -2.23
CA ALA A 818 5.11 -9.30 -2.58
C ALA A 818 6.25 -8.81 -1.68
N LEU A 819 6.18 -9.04 -0.36
CA LEU A 819 7.29 -8.74 0.57
C LEU A 819 8.54 -9.60 0.26
N ARG A 820 8.35 -10.86 -0.15
CA ARG A 820 9.44 -11.71 -0.62
C ARG A 820 10.16 -11.10 -1.82
N LEU A 821 9.41 -10.70 -2.86
CA LEU A 821 9.97 -10.04 -4.04
C LEU A 821 10.76 -8.77 -3.68
N MET A 822 10.26 -7.96 -2.74
CA MET A 822 10.99 -6.78 -2.28
C MET A 822 12.28 -7.11 -1.52
N GLY A 823 12.27 -8.19 -0.73
CA GLY A 823 13.50 -8.72 -0.14
C GLY A 823 14.50 -9.19 -1.20
N ASP A 824 14.04 -9.83 -2.28
CA ASP A 824 14.89 -10.30 -3.37
C ASP A 824 15.55 -9.12 -4.13
N VAL A 825 14.79 -8.04 -4.36
CA VAL A 825 15.33 -6.78 -4.91
C VAL A 825 16.43 -6.22 -4.01
N GLN A 826 16.18 -6.17 -2.70
CA GLN A 826 17.13 -5.60 -1.74
C GLN A 826 18.40 -6.47 -1.61
N GLU A 827 18.27 -7.79 -1.64
CA GLU A 827 19.39 -8.73 -1.67
C GLU A 827 20.25 -8.52 -2.91
N TYR A 828 19.62 -8.48 -4.10
CA TYR A 828 20.31 -8.22 -5.36
C TYR A 828 21.04 -6.88 -5.34
N PHE A 829 20.45 -5.84 -4.73
CA PHE A 829 21.08 -4.52 -4.57
C PHE A 829 22.35 -4.59 -3.71
N ILE A 830 22.34 -5.38 -2.64
CA ILE A 830 23.50 -5.56 -1.76
C ILE A 830 24.63 -6.27 -2.51
N GLU A 831 24.32 -7.39 -3.15
CA GLU A 831 25.28 -8.23 -3.88
C GLU A 831 25.92 -7.48 -5.04
N ASN A 832 25.11 -6.73 -5.81
CA ASN A 832 25.56 -5.98 -6.97
C ASN A 832 25.95 -4.52 -6.67
N LYS A 833 26.06 -4.14 -5.39
CA LYS A 833 26.51 -2.81 -4.93
C LYS A 833 25.68 -1.64 -5.49
N VAL A 834 24.37 -1.83 -5.65
CA VAL A 834 23.41 -0.79 -6.03
C VAL A 834 23.17 0.15 -4.84
N ARG A 835 23.98 1.21 -4.75
CA ARG A 835 24.06 2.10 -3.57
C ARG A 835 23.35 3.44 -3.72
N ASN A 836 22.93 3.79 -4.94
CA ASN A 836 22.34 5.09 -5.23
C ASN A 836 20.87 5.00 -5.65
N PHE A 837 20.27 3.81 -5.57
CA PHE A 837 18.86 3.58 -5.84
C PHE A 837 18.16 3.14 -4.55
N TYR A 838 17.03 3.77 -4.24
CA TYR A 838 16.19 3.39 -3.11
C TYR A 838 15.24 2.26 -3.56
N SER A 839 15.36 1.09 -2.92
CA SER A 839 14.58 -0.11 -3.24
C SER A 839 13.14 -0.02 -2.76
N VAL A 840 12.87 0.84 -1.77
CA VAL A 840 11.53 1.09 -1.24
C VAL A 840 11.42 2.54 -0.77
N SER A 841 10.27 3.15 -1.05
CA SER A 841 9.84 4.44 -0.53
C SER A 841 8.62 4.22 0.36
N ILE A 842 8.88 4.04 1.66
CA ILE A 842 7.87 3.75 2.69
C ILE A 842 6.93 4.94 2.81
N SER A 843 5.65 4.73 2.51
CA SER A 843 4.75 5.85 2.15
C SER A 843 3.52 5.95 3.04
N GLY A 844 3.37 7.13 3.64
CA GLY A 844 2.17 7.59 4.35
C GLY A 844 1.22 8.43 3.49
N TYR A 845 1.66 8.92 2.34
CA TYR A 845 0.84 9.79 1.48
C TYR A 845 -0.56 9.19 1.23
N HIS A 846 -0.60 7.97 0.71
CA HIS A 846 -1.85 7.27 0.37
C HIS A 846 -2.70 6.92 1.60
N ILE A 847 -2.06 6.66 2.74
CA ILE A 847 -2.74 6.43 4.02
C ILE A 847 -3.50 7.71 4.45
N ALA A 848 -2.88 8.88 4.30
CA ALA A 848 -3.51 10.16 4.60
C ALA A 848 -4.62 10.52 3.60
N GLU A 849 -4.35 10.36 2.30
CA GLU A 849 -5.33 10.63 1.24
C GLU A 849 -6.58 9.74 1.37
N ALA A 850 -6.44 8.51 1.87
CA ALA A 850 -7.55 7.60 2.13
C ALA A 850 -8.44 8.03 3.32
N GLY A 851 -7.92 8.80 4.27
CA GLY A 851 -8.64 8.98 5.52
C GLY A 851 -7.85 9.53 6.69
N ALA A 852 -6.59 9.10 6.79
CA ALA A 852 -5.86 9.18 8.04
C ALA A 852 -5.51 10.61 8.43
N ASN A 853 -5.64 10.91 9.73
CA ASN A 853 -5.08 12.12 10.30
C ASN A 853 -3.52 12.06 10.32
N PRO A 854 -2.84 13.18 10.61
CA PRO A 854 -1.37 13.24 10.56
C PRO A 854 -0.68 12.25 11.51
N ILE A 855 -1.26 11.97 12.67
CA ILE A 855 -0.70 11.04 13.67
C ILE A 855 -0.75 9.61 13.15
N SER A 856 -1.92 9.17 12.69
CA SER A 856 -2.10 7.83 12.14
C SER A 856 -1.26 7.63 10.87
N GLN A 857 -1.18 8.65 10.01
CA GLN A 857 -0.25 8.64 8.87
C GLN A 857 1.19 8.37 9.33
N LEU A 858 1.72 9.21 10.22
CA LEU A 858 3.12 9.15 10.65
C LEU A 858 3.43 7.81 11.35
N ALA A 859 2.55 7.38 12.26
CA ALA A 859 2.72 6.15 13.00
C ALA A 859 2.69 4.92 12.08
N PHE A 860 1.69 4.79 11.21
CA PHE A 860 1.62 3.65 10.30
C PHE A 860 2.82 3.60 9.36
N THR A 861 3.23 4.74 8.81
CA THR A 861 4.39 4.83 7.92
C THR A 861 5.69 4.40 8.61
N LEU A 862 5.99 4.94 9.81
CA LEU A 862 7.20 4.56 10.53
C LEU A 862 7.16 3.09 10.97
N SER A 863 6.00 2.60 11.39
CA SER A 863 5.84 1.18 11.76
C SER A 863 6.05 0.25 10.56
N ASN A 864 5.58 0.62 9.37
CA ASN A 864 5.86 -0.09 8.12
C ASN A 864 7.37 -0.09 7.83
N GLY A 865 8.03 1.06 7.98
CA GLY A 865 9.49 1.19 7.81
C GLY A 865 10.27 0.26 8.74
N PHE A 866 9.91 0.20 10.03
CA PHE A 866 10.53 -0.72 10.97
C PHE A 866 10.20 -2.19 10.69
N THR A 867 9.06 -2.47 10.08
CA THR A 867 8.70 -3.83 9.63
C THR A 867 9.62 -4.30 8.50
N TYR A 868 9.94 -3.43 7.53
CA TYR A 868 10.96 -3.75 6.52
C TYR A 868 12.35 -3.94 7.14
N VAL A 869 12.73 -3.15 8.13
CA VAL A 869 14.00 -3.33 8.85
C VAL A 869 14.07 -4.71 9.50
N GLU A 870 13.04 -5.10 10.26
CA GLU A 870 13.00 -6.41 10.91
C GLU A 870 12.94 -7.56 9.90
N TYR A 871 12.21 -7.40 8.80
CA TYR A 871 12.15 -8.39 7.74
C TYR A 871 13.52 -8.59 7.06
N TYR A 872 14.20 -7.52 6.66
CA TYR A 872 15.54 -7.64 6.05
C TYR A 872 16.59 -8.18 7.03
N LEU A 873 16.49 -7.84 8.33
CA LEU A 873 17.31 -8.45 9.37
C LEU A 873 17.03 -9.95 9.53
N SER A 874 15.77 -10.38 9.41
CA SER A 874 15.40 -11.80 9.48
C SER A 874 15.97 -12.62 8.32
N ARG A 875 16.19 -11.98 7.17
CA ARG A 875 16.90 -12.54 6.00
C ARG A 875 18.43 -12.51 6.13
N GLY A 876 18.97 -12.04 7.27
CA GLY A 876 20.42 -11.98 7.50
C GLY A 876 21.13 -10.81 6.82
N MET A 877 20.40 -9.79 6.35
CA MET A 877 20.99 -8.61 5.71
C MET A 877 21.60 -7.65 6.74
N ASP A 878 22.74 -7.03 6.40
CA ASP A 878 23.39 -6.02 7.23
C ASP A 878 22.66 -4.67 7.13
N ILE A 879 22.17 -4.16 8.27
CA ILE A 879 21.43 -2.89 8.37
C ILE A 879 22.19 -1.70 7.80
N ASN A 880 23.51 -1.71 7.81
CA ASN A 880 24.32 -0.62 7.25
C ASN A 880 24.40 -0.66 5.72
N LYS A 881 24.04 -1.79 5.10
CA LYS A 881 24.00 -1.94 3.64
C LYS A 881 22.65 -1.55 3.06
N PHE A 882 21.55 -1.88 3.72
CA PHE A 882 20.20 -1.55 3.24
C PHE A 882 19.58 -0.30 3.88
N GLY A 883 19.87 0.00 5.16
CA GLY A 883 19.26 1.13 5.88
C GLY A 883 19.38 2.47 5.14
N PRO A 884 20.54 2.82 4.56
CA PRO A 884 20.68 4.05 3.77
C PRO A 884 19.91 4.08 2.43
N ASN A 885 19.36 2.95 1.99
CA ASN A 885 18.57 2.77 0.77
C ASN A 885 17.06 2.76 1.06
N LEU A 886 16.64 3.00 2.31
CA LEU A 886 15.25 3.26 2.66
C LEU A 886 14.95 4.75 2.47
N SER A 887 13.87 5.04 1.74
CA SER A 887 13.30 6.39 1.60
C SER A 887 11.90 6.42 2.22
N PHE A 888 11.44 7.60 2.61
CA PHE A 888 10.10 7.81 3.14
C PHE A 888 9.31 8.80 2.30
N PHE A 889 7.98 8.73 2.39
CA PHE A 889 7.10 9.62 1.63
C PHE A 889 5.83 9.99 2.42
N PHE A 890 5.68 11.27 2.75
CA PHE A 890 4.56 11.79 3.54
C PHE A 890 3.66 12.74 2.72
N SER A 891 2.39 12.83 3.10
CA SER A 891 1.46 13.90 2.71
C SER A 891 1.59 15.06 3.70
N ASN A 892 1.45 16.30 3.20
CA ASN A 892 1.30 17.50 4.04
C ASN A 892 -0.07 18.13 3.80
N GLY A 893 -0.87 18.22 4.86
CA GLY A 893 -2.15 18.93 4.88
C GLY A 893 -2.08 20.24 5.69
N ILE A 894 -3.22 20.65 6.25
CA ILE A 894 -3.39 21.95 6.93
C ILE A 894 -3.33 21.83 8.47
N ASP A 895 -3.64 20.66 9.01
CA ASP A 895 -3.59 20.37 10.46
C ASP A 895 -2.23 20.72 11.10
N PRO A 896 -2.20 21.19 12.35
CA PRO A 896 -0.99 21.73 12.98
C PRO A 896 0.17 20.73 13.06
N GLU A 897 -0.12 19.43 13.17
CA GLU A 897 0.88 18.36 13.25
C GLU A 897 1.74 18.26 11.97
N TYR A 898 1.22 18.70 10.82
CA TYR A 898 2.00 18.74 9.57
C TYR A 898 3.17 19.72 9.61
N ALA A 899 3.18 20.68 10.53
CA ALA A 899 4.32 21.57 10.74
C ALA A 899 5.55 20.87 11.35
N VAL A 900 5.38 19.67 11.94
CA VAL A 900 6.43 18.93 12.65
C VAL A 900 6.59 17.46 12.20
N ILE A 901 5.82 17.01 11.22
CA ILE A 901 5.77 15.59 10.82
C ILE A 901 7.14 15.03 10.43
N GLY A 902 7.94 15.81 9.68
CA GLY A 902 9.25 15.38 9.19
C GLY A 902 10.32 15.34 10.28
N ARG A 903 10.37 16.36 11.14
CA ARG A 903 11.28 16.37 12.30
C ARG A 903 10.98 15.28 13.31
N VAL A 904 9.71 15.00 13.59
CA VAL A 904 9.33 13.88 14.47
C VAL A 904 9.75 12.55 13.83
N ALA A 905 9.50 12.37 12.53
CA ALA A 905 9.94 11.17 11.81
C ALA A 905 11.46 10.94 11.93
N ARG A 906 12.27 11.98 11.70
CA ARG A 906 13.73 11.92 11.83
C ARG A 906 14.16 11.59 13.26
N LYS A 907 13.58 12.26 14.26
CA LYS A 907 13.90 12.08 15.68
C LYS A 907 13.62 10.64 16.15
N ILE A 908 12.45 10.09 15.82
CA ILE A 908 12.06 8.71 16.16
C ILE A 908 13.00 7.70 15.49
N TRP A 909 13.19 7.84 14.18
CA TRP A 909 14.00 6.92 13.39
C TRP A 909 15.47 6.92 13.81
N ALA A 910 16.08 8.09 13.97
CA ALA A 910 17.49 8.21 14.35
C ALA A 910 17.77 7.53 15.69
N LYS A 911 16.92 7.79 16.70
CA LYS A 911 17.04 7.16 18.03
C LYS A 911 16.89 5.64 17.94
N ALA A 912 15.87 5.14 17.23
CA ALA A 912 15.66 3.71 17.05
C ALA A 912 16.85 3.03 16.35
N MET A 913 17.29 3.58 15.21
CA MET A 913 18.40 3.04 14.42
C MET A 913 19.71 3.02 15.20
N LYS A 914 19.98 4.04 16.01
CA LYS A 914 21.21 4.11 16.81
C LYS A 914 21.15 3.19 18.03
N LEU A 915 20.07 3.26 18.81
CA LEU A 915 20.02 2.69 20.16
C LEU A 915 19.54 1.23 20.17
N LYS A 916 18.51 0.90 19.37
CA LYS A 916 18.00 -0.48 19.27
C LYS A 916 18.82 -1.29 18.27
N TYR A 917 19.05 -0.75 17.08
CA TYR A 917 19.65 -1.51 15.98
C TYR A 917 21.18 -1.36 15.83
N GLY A 918 21.81 -0.45 16.58
CA GLY A 918 23.28 -0.25 16.53
C GLY A 918 23.79 0.21 15.16
N ALA A 919 22.94 0.87 14.36
CA ALA A 919 23.26 1.25 13.00
C ALA A 919 24.19 2.47 12.93
N ASN A 920 24.97 2.58 11.87
CA ASN A 920 25.86 3.70 11.63
C ASN A 920 25.09 5.01 11.33
N PRO A 921 25.75 6.19 11.38
CA PRO A 921 25.10 7.48 11.12
C PRO A 921 24.32 7.55 9.80
N ARG A 922 24.79 6.88 8.75
CA ARG A 922 24.16 6.92 7.42
C ARG A 922 22.80 6.22 7.38
N ALA A 923 22.61 5.19 8.20
CA ALA A 923 21.34 4.47 8.34
C ALA A 923 20.37 5.19 9.31
N GLN A 924 20.89 6.04 10.21
CA GLN A 924 20.11 6.88 11.11
C GLN A 924 19.46 8.08 10.39
N MET A 925 19.98 8.47 9.23
CA MET A 925 19.49 9.62 8.44
C MET A 925 18.22 9.24 7.65
N LEU A 926 17.05 9.50 8.23
CA LEU A 926 15.77 9.34 7.52
C LEU A 926 15.63 10.42 6.45
N LYS A 927 15.60 9.99 5.19
CA LYS A 927 15.31 10.85 4.03
C LYS A 927 13.86 10.70 3.64
N TYR A 928 13.21 11.82 3.34
CA TYR A 928 11.81 11.77 2.92
C TYR A 928 11.46 12.75 1.81
N HIS A 929 10.46 12.34 1.04
CA HIS A 929 9.69 13.17 0.12
C HIS A 929 8.42 13.67 0.83
N ILE A 930 8.01 14.91 0.55
CA ILE A 930 6.68 15.41 0.86
C ILE A 930 5.94 15.69 -0.44
N GLN A 931 4.65 15.35 -0.46
CA GLN A 931 3.68 15.84 -1.43
C GLN A 931 2.57 16.59 -0.68
N THR A 932 2.12 17.71 -1.24
CA THR A 932 0.95 18.44 -0.74
C THR A 932 -0.33 17.59 -0.85
N SER A 933 -1.24 17.69 0.11
CA SER A 933 -2.42 16.82 0.17
C SER A 933 -3.40 17.10 -0.95
N GLY A 934 -3.72 16.07 -1.75
CA GLY A 934 -4.73 16.16 -2.81
C GLY A 934 -6.15 16.27 -2.25
N ARG A 935 -6.42 15.60 -1.13
CA ARG A 935 -7.70 15.63 -0.39
C ARG A 935 -8.07 17.01 0.13
N SER A 936 -7.07 17.85 0.39
CA SER A 936 -7.26 19.25 0.80
C SER A 936 -7.69 20.16 -0.36
N LEU A 937 -7.58 19.69 -1.60
CA LEU A 937 -7.92 20.44 -2.80
C LEU A 937 -9.35 20.09 -3.23
N HIS A 938 -10.08 21.08 -3.71
CA HIS A 938 -11.51 20.95 -3.97
C HIS A 938 -11.86 21.36 -5.39
N ALA A 939 -12.88 20.71 -5.95
CA ALA A 939 -13.37 20.99 -7.31
C ALA A 939 -14.22 22.28 -7.40
N GLN A 940 -14.53 22.89 -6.25
CA GLN A 940 -15.18 24.18 -6.13
C GLN A 940 -14.14 25.25 -5.78
N GLU A 941 -14.27 26.43 -6.37
CA GLU A 941 -13.34 27.55 -6.16
C GLU A 941 -11.87 27.10 -6.30
N ILE A 942 -11.56 26.43 -7.41
CA ILE A 942 -10.28 25.74 -7.63
C ILE A 942 -9.07 26.66 -7.47
N ASP A 943 -9.20 27.97 -7.70
CA ASP A 943 -8.12 28.94 -7.48
C ASP A 943 -7.66 29.01 -6.01
N PHE A 944 -8.52 28.68 -5.05
CA PHE A 944 -8.13 28.63 -3.64
C PHE A 944 -7.17 27.49 -3.32
N ASN A 945 -7.05 26.50 -4.21
CA ASN A 945 -6.14 25.37 -4.03
C ASN A 945 -4.67 25.81 -4.06
N ASP A 946 -4.30 26.80 -4.88
CA ASP A 946 -2.92 27.34 -4.88
C ASP A 946 -2.52 27.91 -3.51
N ILE A 947 -3.47 28.53 -2.79
CA ILE A 947 -3.24 29.07 -1.45
C ILE A 947 -2.94 27.92 -0.47
N ARG A 948 -3.74 26.85 -0.50
CA ARG A 948 -3.56 25.66 0.34
C ARG A 948 -2.22 24.99 0.06
N THR A 949 -1.93 24.74 -1.22
CA THR A 949 -0.67 24.14 -1.68
C THR A 949 0.54 24.98 -1.26
N THR A 950 0.44 26.31 -1.31
CA THR A 950 1.51 27.22 -0.87
C THR A 950 1.82 27.07 0.62
N LEU A 951 0.80 27.00 1.47
CA LEU A 951 0.99 26.84 2.92
C LEU A 951 1.59 25.46 3.26
N GLN A 952 1.12 24.41 2.59
CA GLN A 952 1.63 23.05 2.77
C GLN A 952 3.09 22.91 2.33
N ALA A 953 3.45 23.52 1.20
CA ALA A 953 4.81 23.60 0.70
C ALA A 953 5.73 24.38 1.65
N LEU A 954 5.22 25.44 2.29
CA LEU A 954 5.96 26.22 3.26
C LEU A 954 6.35 25.39 4.49
N TYR A 955 5.40 24.64 5.07
CA TYR A 955 5.69 23.70 6.16
C TYR A 955 6.77 22.69 5.76
N ALA A 956 6.65 22.10 4.56
CA ALA A 956 7.61 21.11 4.07
C ALA A 956 9.04 21.68 3.93
N ILE A 957 9.18 22.91 3.43
CA ILE A 957 10.49 23.55 3.20
C ILE A 957 11.11 24.05 4.52
N TYR A 958 10.29 24.55 5.43
CA TYR A 958 10.71 24.98 6.78
C TYR A 958 11.16 23.80 7.64
N ASP A 959 10.50 22.65 7.52
CA ASP A 959 10.90 21.40 8.19
C ASP A 959 11.98 20.61 7.42
N ASN A 960 12.66 21.27 6.47
CA ASN A 960 13.86 20.77 5.79
C ASN A 960 13.66 19.43 5.06
N CYS A 961 12.57 19.29 4.28
CA CYS A 961 12.33 18.11 3.44
C CYS A 961 13.43 17.89 2.37
N ASN A 962 13.64 16.64 1.95
CA ASN A 962 14.67 16.31 0.95
C ASN A 962 14.18 16.37 -0.50
N SER A 963 12.87 16.28 -0.70
CA SER A 963 12.21 16.37 -1.99
C SER A 963 10.77 16.83 -1.80
N LEU A 964 10.26 17.70 -2.68
CA LEU A 964 8.90 18.24 -2.60
C LEU A 964 8.16 18.12 -3.95
N HIS A 965 6.91 17.68 -3.87
CA HIS A 965 5.93 17.79 -4.94
C HIS A 965 4.82 18.75 -4.51
N THR A 966 4.42 19.64 -5.42
CA THR A 966 3.31 20.57 -5.25
C THR A 966 2.22 20.18 -6.24
N ASN A 967 1.03 19.92 -5.73
CA ASN A 967 -0.15 19.59 -6.53
C ASN A 967 -0.63 20.84 -7.28
N ALA A 968 -1.29 20.61 -8.41
CA ALA A 968 -1.86 21.69 -9.20
C ALA A 968 -3.21 22.16 -8.64
N TYR A 969 -3.63 23.37 -9.00
CA TYR A 969 -4.89 23.93 -8.50
C TYR A 969 -6.13 23.19 -9.02
N ASP A 970 -6.00 22.49 -10.16
CA ASP A 970 -7.04 21.70 -10.85
C ASP A 970 -7.00 20.19 -10.51
N GLU A 971 -6.17 19.78 -9.54
CA GLU A 971 -5.98 18.38 -9.11
C GLU A 971 -7.29 17.63 -8.85
N ALA A 972 -8.29 18.30 -8.28
CA ALA A 972 -9.57 17.69 -7.94
C ALA A 972 -10.45 17.31 -9.16
N ILE A 973 -10.00 17.65 -10.37
CA ILE A 973 -10.76 17.51 -11.62
C ILE A 973 -10.00 16.68 -12.66
N THR A 974 -8.75 17.03 -12.97
CA THR A 974 -7.99 16.43 -14.08
C THR A 974 -6.50 16.33 -13.78
N THR A 975 -5.78 15.51 -14.55
CA THR A 975 -4.32 15.56 -14.60
C THR A 975 -3.85 16.96 -15.02
N PRO A 976 -2.78 17.50 -14.40
CA PRO A 976 -2.34 18.88 -14.61
C PRO A 976 -1.99 19.24 -16.07
N THR A 977 -2.59 20.34 -16.56
CA THR A 977 -2.22 20.96 -17.83
C THR A 977 -0.81 21.58 -17.79
N GLU A 978 -0.25 21.96 -18.94
CA GLU A 978 1.03 22.67 -18.97
C GLU A 978 1.01 23.98 -18.15
N GLU A 979 -0.10 24.71 -18.18
CA GLU A 979 -0.29 25.93 -17.40
C GLU A 979 -0.36 25.61 -15.89
N SER A 980 -1.16 24.61 -15.52
CA SER A 980 -1.38 24.22 -14.13
C SER A 980 -0.10 23.70 -13.46
N VAL A 981 0.69 22.89 -14.17
CA VAL A 981 2.01 22.43 -13.69
C VAL A 981 2.94 23.62 -13.46
N ARG A 982 2.93 24.63 -14.33
CA ARG A 982 3.79 25.83 -14.15
C ARG A 982 3.42 26.60 -12.89
N ARG A 983 2.13 26.77 -12.57
CA ARG A 983 1.68 27.39 -11.30
C ARG A 983 2.15 26.57 -10.09
N ALA A 984 1.95 25.26 -10.12
CA ALA A 984 2.39 24.37 -9.05
C ALA A 984 3.91 24.43 -8.83
N MET A 985 4.70 24.47 -9.91
CA MET A 985 6.16 24.63 -9.83
C MET A 985 6.58 26.02 -9.33
N ALA A 986 5.86 27.07 -9.73
CA ALA A 986 6.14 28.44 -9.30
C ALA A 986 6.06 28.58 -7.78
N ILE A 987 5.16 27.86 -7.11
CA ILE A 987 5.07 27.84 -5.63
C ILE A 987 6.42 27.48 -5.02
N GLN A 988 7.06 26.38 -5.45
CA GLN A 988 8.36 25.96 -4.92
C GLN A 988 9.46 26.95 -5.27
N LEU A 989 9.44 27.50 -6.49
CA LEU A 989 10.44 28.46 -6.95
C LEU A 989 10.37 29.78 -6.17
N ILE A 990 9.17 30.31 -5.92
CA ILE A 990 8.95 31.53 -5.14
C ILE A 990 9.43 31.31 -3.70
N ILE A 991 9.04 30.19 -3.06
CA ILE A 991 9.46 29.90 -1.68
C ILE A 991 10.99 29.76 -1.59
N ASN A 992 11.65 29.05 -2.51
CA ASN A 992 13.11 28.82 -2.43
C ASN A 992 13.94 30.03 -2.90
N LYS A 993 13.48 30.77 -3.90
CA LYS A 993 14.27 31.86 -4.52
C LYS A 993 13.93 33.24 -3.97
N GLU A 994 12.65 33.55 -3.77
CA GLU A 994 12.17 34.90 -3.46
C GLU A 994 11.88 35.12 -1.96
N LEU A 995 11.28 34.16 -1.26
CA LEU A 995 10.87 34.33 0.14
C LEU A 995 12.10 34.50 1.06
N GLY A 996 12.30 35.70 1.59
CA GLY A 996 13.54 36.04 2.34
C GLY A 996 13.84 35.15 3.55
N LEU A 997 12.83 34.66 4.27
CA LEU A 997 13.04 33.84 5.47
C LEU A 997 13.64 32.46 5.15
N THR A 998 13.45 31.92 3.93
CA THR A 998 14.01 30.60 3.54
C THR A 998 15.51 30.62 3.27
N LYS A 999 16.14 31.80 3.32
CA LYS A 999 17.61 31.89 3.39
C LYS A 999 18.15 31.36 4.71
N ASN A 1000 17.34 31.35 5.77
CA ASN A 1000 17.59 30.54 6.96
C ASN A 1000 16.99 29.13 6.76
N GLU A 1001 17.78 28.12 7.08
CA GLU A 1001 17.50 26.71 6.82
C GLU A 1001 16.96 25.96 8.05
N ASN A 1002 16.87 26.63 9.21
CA ASN A 1002 16.29 26.10 10.44
C ASN A 1002 15.31 27.06 11.14
N PRO A 1003 14.36 27.70 10.41
CA PRO A 1003 13.58 28.84 10.93
C PRO A 1003 12.58 28.47 12.02
N ILE A 1004 12.26 27.18 12.17
CA ILE A 1004 11.29 26.66 13.13
C ILE A 1004 11.91 26.20 14.45
N GLN A 1005 13.25 26.15 14.56
CA GLN A 1005 13.91 25.78 15.82
C GLN A 1005 13.80 26.91 16.85
N GLY A 1006 13.53 26.56 18.11
CA GLY A 1006 13.35 27.53 19.20
C GLY A 1006 11.94 28.14 19.30
N ALA A 1007 11.04 27.82 18.37
CA ALA A 1007 9.64 28.25 18.47
C ALA A 1007 8.88 27.35 19.44
N PHE A 1008 8.33 27.92 20.51
CA PHE A 1008 7.72 27.15 21.61
C PHE A 1008 6.63 26.17 21.16
N ILE A 1009 5.73 26.62 20.28
CA ILE A 1009 4.67 25.76 19.74
C ILE A 1009 5.22 24.59 18.91
N ILE A 1010 6.35 24.79 18.23
CA ILE A 1010 6.96 23.75 17.41
C ILE A 1010 7.65 22.70 18.29
N GLU A 1011 8.31 23.11 19.36
CA GLU A 1011 8.88 22.19 20.35
C GLU A 1011 7.78 21.36 21.03
N GLU A 1012 6.71 22.02 21.49
CA GLU A 1012 5.57 21.37 22.14
C GLU A 1012 4.85 20.41 21.18
N LEU A 1013 4.55 20.83 19.94
CA LEU A 1013 3.96 19.94 18.93
C LEU A 1013 4.88 18.76 18.61
N THR A 1014 6.19 18.96 18.54
CA THR A 1014 7.14 17.87 18.28
C THR A 1014 7.04 16.78 19.35
N ASP A 1015 6.97 17.16 20.63
CA ASP A 1015 6.87 16.21 21.73
C ASP A 1015 5.48 15.56 21.82
N LEU A 1016 4.39 16.31 21.59
CA LEU A 1016 3.03 15.79 21.55
C LEU A 1016 2.83 14.75 20.44
N VAL A 1017 3.30 15.08 19.23
CA VAL A 1017 3.20 14.18 18.07
C VAL A 1017 4.10 12.96 18.26
N GLU A 1018 5.31 13.13 18.80
CA GLU A 1018 6.22 12.02 19.12
C GLU A 1018 5.56 11.00 20.07
N GLU A 1019 4.98 11.46 21.19
CA GLU A 1019 4.34 10.56 22.16
C GLU A 1019 3.06 9.93 21.60
N ALA A 1020 2.28 10.67 20.81
CA ALA A 1020 1.09 10.13 20.14
C ALA A 1020 1.44 8.99 19.16
N VAL A 1021 2.58 9.09 18.46
CA VAL A 1021 3.10 8.02 17.60
C VAL A 1021 3.53 6.81 18.44
N TYR A 1022 4.21 7.02 19.58
CA TYR A 1022 4.58 5.89 20.46
C TYR A 1022 3.36 5.16 21.04
N ALA A 1023 2.32 5.88 21.45
CA ALA A 1023 1.07 5.25 21.88
C ALA A 1023 0.43 4.41 20.77
N GLU A 1024 0.55 4.84 19.51
CA GLU A 1024 0.08 4.05 18.37
C GLU A 1024 0.95 2.81 18.10
N PHE A 1025 2.27 2.90 18.25
CA PHE A 1025 3.18 1.75 18.15
C PHE A 1025 2.85 0.67 19.19
N ASP A 1026 2.51 1.06 20.41
CA ASP A 1026 2.11 0.14 21.47
C ASP A 1026 0.79 -0.57 21.10
N ARG A 1027 -0.21 0.18 20.58
CA ARG A 1027 -1.47 -0.41 20.08
C ARG A 1027 -1.27 -1.41 18.93
N ILE A 1028 -0.32 -1.16 18.04
CA ILE A 1028 0.04 -2.08 16.96
C ILE A 1028 0.76 -3.32 17.52
N THR A 1029 1.64 -3.14 18.51
CA THR A 1029 2.36 -4.24 19.17
C THR A 1029 1.40 -5.22 19.86
N ASP A 1030 0.38 -4.71 20.56
CA ASP A 1030 -0.64 -5.54 21.23
C ASP A 1030 -1.43 -6.44 20.25
N ARG A 1031 -1.35 -6.14 18.95
CA ARG A 1031 -1.97 -6.91 17.86
C ARG A 1031 -0.99 -7.79 17.09
N GLY A 1032 0.24 -7.94 17.58
CA GLY A 1032 1.27 -8.77 16.94
C GLY A 1032 2.13 -8.04 15.91
N GLY A 1033 2.30 -6.72 16.05
CA GLY A 1033 3.04 -5.89 15.11
C GLY A 1033 2.22 -5.53 13.88
N VAL A 1034 2.86 -4.97 12.85
CA VAL A 1034 2.15 -4.44 11.66
C VAL A 1034 1.37 -5.54 10.94
N LEU A 1035 1.98 -6.70 10.71
CA LEU A 1035 1.35 -7.82 10.00
C LEU A 1035 0.14 -8.38 10.79
N GLY A 1036 0.28 -8.57 12.11
CA GLY A 1036 -0.83 -9.02 12.95
C GLY A 1036 -1.97 -7.99 13.03
N ALA A 1037 -1.64 -6.70 13.06
CA ALA A 1037 -2.63 -5.62 12.98
C ALA A 1037 -3.37 -5.62 11.63
N MET A 1038 -2.67 -5.86 10.52
CA MET A 1038 -3.26 -5.97 9.18
C MET A 1038 -4.21 -7.17 9.07
N GLU A 1039 -3.88 -8.33 9.65
CA GLU A 1039 -4.79 -9.48 9.68
C GLU A 1039 -6.13 -9.19 10.37
N THR A 1040 -6.13 -8.28 11.35
CA THR A 1040 -7.35 -7.80 12.05
C THR A 1040 -7.95 -6.55 11.43
N MET A 1041 -7.43 -6.09 10.30
CA MET A 1041 -7.84 -4.86 9.60
C MET A 1041 -7.76 -3.60 10.46
N TYR A 1042 -6.86 -3.55 11.45
CA TYR A 1042 -6.80 -2.45 12.40
C TYR A 1042 -6.51 -1.11 11.71
N GLN A 1043 -5.44 -1.05 10.92
CA GLN A 1043 -5.05 0.17 10.19
C GLN A 1043 -6.17 0.62 9.26
N ARG A 1044 -6.68 -0.28 8.41
CA ARG A 1044 -7.75 -0.01 7.45
C ARG A 1044 -9.01 0.52 8.13
N SER A 1045 -9.43 -0.11 9.22
CA SER A 1045 -10.62 0.31 9.99
C SER A 1045 -10.42 1.69 10.59
N LYS A 1046 -9.26 1.96 11.20
CA LYS A 1046 -8.95 3.25 11.80
C LYS A 1046 -8.91 4.38 10.75
N ILE A 1047 -8.32 4.12 9.58
CA ILE A 1047 -8.31 5.07 8.45
C ILE A 1047 -9.73 5.38 8.00
N GLN A 1048 -10.59 4.36 7.87
CA GLN A 1048 -12.00 4.55 7.49
C GLN A 1048 -12.79 5.34 8.54
N GLU A 1049 -12.56 5.09 9.83
CA GLU A 1049 -13.19 5.82 10.94
C GLU A 1049 -12.80 7.30 10.93
N GLU A 1050 -11.51 7.60 10.79
CA GLU A 1050 -11.00 8.97 10.69
C GLU A 1050 -11.52 9.67 9.44
N SER A 1051 -11.60 8.96 8.31
CA SER A 1051 -12.17 9.47 7.06
C SER A 1051 -13.65 9.85 7.22
N LEU A 1052 -14.45 8.97 7.83
CA LEU A 1052 -15.87 9.20 8.07
C LEU A 1052 -16.09 10.38 9.02
N TYR A 1053 -15.25 10.51 10.05
CA TYR A 1053 -15.28 11.64 10.97
C TYR A 1053 -15.03 12.95 10.22
N TYR A 1054 -13.98 13.03 9.41
CA TYR A 1054 -13.68 14.20 8.59
C TYR A 1054 -14.82 14.57 7.64
N GLU A 1055 -15.34 13.61 6.85
CA GLU A 1055 -16.42 13.91 5.89
C GLU A 1055 -17.71 14.34 6.61
N THR A 1056 -17.99 13.78 7.79
CA THR A 1056 -19.14 14.19 8.62
C THR A 1056 -19.03 15.66 9.02
N LEU A 1057 -17.87 16.08 9.54
CA LEU A 1057 -17.62 17.46 9.95
C LEU A 1057 -17.61 18.44 8.76
N LYS A 1058 -17.09 18.00 7.61
CA LYS A 1058 -17.12 18.77 6.38
C LYS A 1058 -18.55 18.98 5.87
N HIS A 1059 -19.38 17.93 5.89
CA HIS A 1059 -20.76 18.00 5.39
C HIS A 1059 -21.70 18.75 6.32
N ASN A 1060 -21.53 18.63 7.64
CA ASN A 1060 -22.39 19.33 8.60
C ASN A 1060 -21.97 20.80 8.82
N GLY A 1061 -20.75 21.18 8.41
CA GLY A 1061 -20.21 22.53 8.49
C GLY A 1061 -19.42 22.84 9.77
N ASP A 1062 -19.27 21.88 10.68
CA ASP A 1062 -18.50 22.04 11.93
C ASP A 1062 -17.00 22.17 11.65
N PHE A 1063 -16.52 21.59 10.55
CA PHE A 1063 -15.17 21.83 10.03
C PHE A 1063 -15.23 22.79 8.84
N PRO A 1064 -14.79 24.06 9.01
CA PRO A 1064 -14.97 25.08 7.98
C PRO A 1064 -14.03 24.86 6.79
N ILE A 1065 -14.59 24.77 5.59
CA ILE A 1065 -13.88 24.70 4.32
C ILE A 1065 -14.31 25.85 3.42
N ILE A 1066 -13.40 26.82 3.26
CA ILE A 1066 -13.59 28.03 2.45
C ILE A 1066 -13.88 27.66 0.99
N GLY A 1067 -14.98 28.19 0.46
CA GLY A 1067 -15.44 27.92 -0.91
C GLY A 1067 -16.25 26.63 -1.08
N VAL A 1068 -16.39 25.81 -0.03
CA VAL A 1068 -17.11 24.53 -0.08
C VAL A 1068 -18.36 24.53 0.80
N ASN A 1069 -18.21 24.72 2.12
CA ASN A 1069 -19.32 24.74 3.08
C ASN A 1069 -19.50 26.11 3.76
N THR A 1070 -18.53 27.02 3.63
CA THR A 1070 -18.58 28.40 4.10
C THR A 1070 -17.86 29.33 3.12
N PHE A 1071 -18.11 30.64 3.20
CA PHE A 1071 -17.59 31.64 2.25
C PHE A 1071 -17.88 31.27 0.78
N LEU A 1072 -19.17 31.04 0.48
CA LEU A 1072 -19.62 30.67 -0.86
C LEU A 1072 -19.78 31.92 -1.74
N SER A 1073 -19.60 31.78 -3.06
CA SER A 1073 -19.86 32.87 -4.00
C SER A 1073 -21.34 33.26 -4.05
N SER A 1074 -21.65 34.40 -4.68
CA SER A 1074 -23.04 34.83 -4.95
C SER A 1074 -23.83 33.84 -5.83
N LYS A 1075 -23.14 32.96 -6.56
CA LYS A 1075 -23.72 31.87 -7.36
C LYS A 1075 -23.76 30.53 -6.60
N GLY A 1076 -23.42 30.52 -5.30
CA GLY A 1076 -23.21 29.31 -4.52
C GLY A 1076 -21.78 28.78 -4.68
N SER A 1077 -21.61 27.46 -4.74
CA SER A 1077 -20.31 26.80 -4.89
C SER A 1077 -20.40 25.71 -5.96
N PRO A 1078 -20.66 26.06 -7.23
CA PRO A 1078 -20.76 25.05 -8.29
C PRO A 1078 -19.39 24.42 -8.57
N THR A 1079 -19.40 23.17 -9.00
CA THR A 1079 -18.19 22.51 -9.51
C THR A 1079 -17.75 23.20 -10.80
N ILE A 1080 -16.47 23.58 -10.89
CA ILE A 1080 -15.92 24.24 -12.09
C ILE A 1080 -15.63 23.16 -13.14
N LEU A 1081 -16.10 23.37 -14.37
CA LEU A 1081 -15.76 22.48 -15.48
C LEU A 1081 -14.39 22.88 -16.05
N PRO A 1082 -13.48 21.91 -16.27
CA PRO A 1082 -12.18 22.21 -16.86
C PRO A 1082 -12.36 22.64 -18.31
N GLN A 1083 -11.52 23.58 -18.77
CA GLN A 1083 -11.51 23.99 -20.18
C GLN A 1083 -10.89 22.92 -21.09
N GLU A 1084 -9.96 22.14 -20.54
CA GLU A 1084 -9.25 21.06 -21.23
C GLU A 1084 -9.12 19.85 -20.29
N VAL A 1085 -9.37 18.65 -20.81
CA VAL A 1085 -9.20 17.38 -20.09
C VAL A 1085 -8.16 16.56 -20.82
N ILE A 1086 -7.12 16.16 -20.10
CA ILE A 1086 -6.02 15.38 -20.65
C ILE A 1086 -6.39 13.89 -20.60
N ARG A 1087 -6.55 13.27 -21.77
CA ARG A 1087 -6.73 11.82 -21.93
C ARG A 1087 -5.83 11.28 -23.05
N ALA A 1088 -5.58 9.97 -23.03
CA ALA A 1088 -4.87 9.29 -24.11
C ALA A 1088 -5.72 9.31 -25.39
N THR A 1089 -5.06 9.49 -26.54
CA THR A 1089 -5.75 9.45 -27.84
C THR A 1089 -6.00 8.00 -28.30
N GLU A 1090 -6.96 7.80 -29.19
CA GLU A 1090 -7.22 6.50 -29.82
C GLU A 1090 -5.97 5.90 -30.49
N ASP A 1091 -5.16 6.75 -31.13
CA ASP A 1091 -3.93 6.31 -31.81
C ASP A 1091 -2.87 5.86 -30.79
N GLU A 1092 -2.73 6.55 -29.66
CA GLU A 1092 -1.82 6.15 -28.58
C GLU A 1092 -2.22 4.78 -28.00
N LYS A 1093 -3.53 4.56 -27.78
CA LYS A 1093 -4.04 3.29 -27.24
C LYS A 1093 -3.80 2.12 -28.19
N LYS A 1094 -4.17 2.28 -29.47
CA LYS A 1094 -3.98 1.24 -30.50
C LYS A 1094 -2.51 0.92 -30.73
N TYR A 1095 -1.66 1.94 -30.74
CA TYR A 1095 -0.22 1.73 -30.87
C TYR A 1095 0.33 0.90 -29.72
N GLN A 1096 -0.11 1.15 -28.48
CA GLN A 1096 0.36 0.34 -27.34
C GLN A 1096 -0.09 -1.12 -27.40
N ILE A 1097 -1.28 -1.39 -27.92
CA ILE A 1097 -1.73 -2.77 -28.18
C ILE A 1097 -0.86 -3.42 -29.26
N GLU A 1098 -0.59 -2.72 -30.37
CA GLU A 1098 0.30 -3.22 -31.44
C GLU A 1098 1.72 -3.49 -30.90
N VAL A 1099 2.23 -2.70 -29.96
CA VAL A 1099 3.55 -2.92 -29.33
C VAL A 1099 3.57 -4.26 -28.57
N VAL A 1100 2.56 -4.53 -27.74
CA VAL A 1100 2.46 -5.80 -27.00
C VAL A 1100 2.32 -6.99 -27.94
N ASP A 1101 1.42 -6.91 -28.93
CA ASP A 1101 1.18 -8.00 -29.87
C ASP A 1101 2.46 -8.37 -30.62
N ASN A 1102 3.19 -7.36 -31.14
CA ASN A 1102 4.48 -7.59 -31.82
C ASN A 1102 5.55 -8.16 -30.86
N LEU A 1103 5.57 -7.74 -29.59
CA LEU A 1103 6.52 -8.24 -28.60
C LEU A 1103 6.29 -9.73 -28.31
N ILE A 1104 5.02 -10.10 -28.09
CA ILE A 1104 4.60 -11.48 -27.77
C ILE A 1104 4.86 -12.39 -28.97
N GLU A 1105 4.43 -11.98 -30.17
CA GLU A 1105 4.63 -12.76 -31.39
C GLU A 1105 6.13 -12.92 -31.70
N GLY A 1106 6.88 -11.82 -31.67
CA GLY A 1106 8.30 -11.79 -32.03
C GLY A 1106 9.25 -12.45 -31.04
N ASN A 1107 8.81 -12.77 -29.82
CA ASN A 1107 9.63 -13.42 -28.79
C ASN A 1107 9.03 -14.69 -28.19
N SER A 1108 7.92 -15.22 -28.74
CA SER A 1108 7.15 -16.35 -28.20
C SER A 1108 7.98 -17.51 -27.60
N GLU A 1109 8.98 -18.01 -28.32
CA GLU A 1109 9.88 -19.08 -27.83
C GLU A 1109 10.72 -18.64 -26.62
N LYS A 1110 11.42 -17.50 -26.73
CA LYS A 1110 12.27 -16.96 -25.65
C LYS A 1110 11.45 -16.57 -24.42
N SER A 1111 10.28 -15.96 -24.62
CA SER A 1111 9.40 -15.57 -23.52
C SER A 1111 8.90 -16.80 -22.77
N SER A 1112 8.47 -17.85 -23.47
CA SER A 1112 8.05 -19.11 -22.83
C SER A 1112 9.17 -19.74 -21.98
N GLU A 1113 10.41 -19.71 -22.46
CA GLU A 1113 11.57 -20.18 -21.70
C GLU A 1113 11.81 -19.34 -20.43
N GLN A 1114 11.84 -18.01 -20.56
CA GLN A 1114 12.11 -17.11 -19.43
C GLN A 1114 11.00 -17.15 -18.36
N LEU A 1115 9.73 -17.25 -18.77
CA LEU A 1115 8.59 -17.36 -17.85
C LEU A 1115 8.65 -18.68 -17.07
N LYS A 1116 9.00 -19.80 -17.72
CA LYS A 1116 9.20 -21.08 -17.03
C LYS A 1116 10.34 -21.01 -16.00
N LEU A 1117 11.48 -20.44 -16.37
CA LEU A 1117 12.60 -20.23 -15.45
C LEU A 1117 12.21 -19.34 -14.26
N LEU A 1118 11.38 -18.31 -14.50
CA LEU A 1118 10.85 -17.44 -13.47
C LEU A 1118 9.96 -18.21 -12.47
N GLN A 1119 9.06 -19.06 -12.96
CA GLN A 1119 8.25 -19.95 -12.12
C GLN A 1119 9.11 -20.90 -11.30
N GLU A 1120 10.08 -21.56 -11.94
CA GLU A 1120 10.99 -22.47 -11.26
C GLU A 1120 11.78 -21.78 -10.15
N LYS A 1121 12.29 -20.56 -10.38
CA LYS A 1121 12.97 -19.77 -9.34
C LYS A 1121 12.04 -19.42 -8.19
N ALA A 1122 10.81 -19.01 -8.47
CA ALA A 1122 9.83 -18.67 -7.45
C ALA A 1122 9.52 -19.88 -6.55
N ILE A 1123 9.23 -21.04 -7.16
CA ILE A 1123 8.93 -22.32 -6.47
C ILE A 1123 10.12 -22.81 -5.64
N LYS A 1124 11.34 -22.79 -6.21
CA LYS A 1124 12.57 -23.26 -5.54
C LYS A 1124 13.11 -22.30 -4.47
N ASN A 1125 12.35 -21.28 -4.09
CA ASN A 1125 12.77 -20.27 -3.12
C ASN A 1125 14.06 -19.50 -3.50
N GLY A 1126 14.35 -19.35 -4.80
CA GLY A 1126 15.47 -18.55 -5.30
C GLY A 1126 15.15 -17.05 -5.38
N ASN A 1127 16.17 -16.23 -5.67
CA ASN A 1127 16.01 -14.79 -5.89
C ASN A 1127 15.29 -14.54 -7.22
N VAL A 1128 14.03 -14.11 -7.14
CA VAL A 1128 13.15 -13.91 -8.31
C VAL A 1128 13.58 -12.69 -9.11
N PHE A 1129 14.04 -11.63 -8.46
CA PHE A 1129 14.43 -10.39 -9.13
C PHE A 1129 15.62 -10.57 -10.07
N GLU A 1130 16.58 -11.44 -9.73
CA GLU A 1130 17.67 -11.82 -10.62
C GLU A 1130 17.15 -12.39 -11.94
N GLN A 1131 16.10 -13.22 -11.92
CA GLN A 1131 15.48 -13.76 -13.13
C GLN A 1131 14.61 -12.73 -13.84
N LEU A 1132 13.96 -11.82 -13.12
CA LEU A 1132 13.21 -10.70 -13.70
C LEU A 1132 14.10 -9.79 -14.55
N MET A 1133 15.37 -9.59 -14.19
CA MET A 1133 16.33 -8.84 -15.02
C MET A 1133 16.52 -9.44 -16.42
N GLU A 1134 16.28 -10.74 -16.59
CA GLU A 1134 16.38 -11.44 -17.86
C GLU A 1134 15.00 -11.55 -18.54
N ALA A 1135 13.94 -11.92 -17.80
CA ALA A 1135 12.59 -12.02 -18.33
C ALA A 1135 12.07 -10.69 -18.90
N THR A 1136 12.38 -9.56 -18.25
CA THR A 1136 11.97 -8.21 -18.67
C THR A 1136 12.57 -7.76 -20.01
N LYS A 1137 13.56 -8.48 -20.56
CA LYS A 1137 14.11 -8.17 -21.89
C LYS A 1137 13.20 -8.65 -23.04
N VAL A 1138 12.38 -9.67 -22.78
CA VAL A 1138 11.63 -10.38 -23.84
C VAL A 1138 10.14 -10.57 -23.54
N CYS A 1139 9.73 -10.48 -22.27
CA CYS A 1139 8.33 -10.65 -21.86
C CYS A 1139 7.65 -9.30 -21.63
N SER A 1140 6.33 -9.26 -21.87
CA SER A 1140 5.49 -8.13 -21.44
C SER A 1140 5.24 -8.15 -19.93
N LEU A 1141 4.71 -7.04 -19.42
CA LEU A 1141 4.31 -6.88 -18.03
C LEU A 1141 3.22 -7.90 -17.65
N GLY A 1142 2.17 -8.03 -18.45
CA GLY A 1142 1.07 -8.96 -18.22
C GLY A 1142 1.51 -10.42 -18.24
N GLN A 1143 2.39 -10.81 -19.18
CA GLN A 1143 2.97 -12.16 -19.22
C GLN A 1143 3.70 -12.51 -17.92
N ILE A 1144 4.54 -11.61 -17.42
CA ILE A 1144 5.28 -11.81 -16.16
C ILE A 1144 4.32 -11.88 -14.97
N THR A 1145 3.34 -10.98 -14.89
CA THR A 1145 2.37 -10.93 -13.78
C THR A 1145 1.54 -12.21 -13.70
N HIS A 1146 0.92 -12.65 -14.80
CA HIS A 1146 0.12 -13.87 -14.82
C HIS A 1146 0.94 -15.12 -14.47
N THR A 1147 2.15 -15.21 -15.00
CA THR A 1147 3.10 -16.28 -14.68
C THR A 1147 3.40 -16.34 -13.19
N LEU A 1148 3.50 -15.19 -12.51
CA LEU A 1148 3.73 -15.13 -11.07
C LEU A 1148 2.45 -15.35 -10.24
N PHE A 1149 1.26 -15.07 -10.75
CA PHE A 1149 0.01 -15.48 -10.08
C PHE A 1149 -0.09 -16.99 -9.93
N GLU A 1150 0.42 -17.75 -10.89
CA GLU A 1150 0.44 -19.22 -10.87
C GLU A 1150 1.39 -19.83 -9.82
N VAL A 1151 2.31 -19.04 -9.23
CA VAL A 1151 3.31 -19.55 -8.26
C VAL A 1151 3.41 -18.75 -6.95
N GLY A 1152 3.00 -17.48 -6.93
CA GLY A 1152 3.04 -16.59 -5.77
C GLY A 1152 1.65 -16.15 -5.27
N GLY A 1153 0.60 -16.47 -6.05
CA GLY A 1153 -0.79 -16.16 -5.72
C GLY A 1153 -1.22 -14.75 -6.04
N GLU A 1154 -2.44 -14.65 -6.56
CA GLU A 1154 -3.18 -13.40 -6.68
C GLU A 1154 -3.59 -12.90 -5.28
N TYR A 1155 -3.54 -11.58 -5.09
CA TYR A 1155 -3.99 -10.95 -3.86
C TYR A 1155 -5.43 -11.34 -3.51
N ARG A 1156 -5.65 -11.89 -2.31
CA ARG A 1156 -6.99 -12.14 -1.78
C ARG A 1156 -7.48 -10.91 -1.04
N ARG A 1157 -8.56 -10.32 -1.54
CA ARG A 1157 -9.13 -9.09 -0.97
C ARG A 1157 -9.62 -9.33 0.45
N ASN A 1158 -9.33 -8.34 1.28
CA ASN A 1158 -9.69 -8.27 2.68
C ASN A 1158 -10.85 -7.27 2.90
N MET A 1159 -11.84 -7.64 3.71
CA MET A 1159 -12.95 -6.75 4.15
C MET A 1159 -12.77 -6.29 5.58
#